data_AF-A0A227ND99-F1
#
_entry.id   AF-A0A227ND99-F1
#
_cell.length_a   1.000
_cell.length_b   1.000
_cell.length_c   1.000
_cell.angle_alpha   90.00
_cell.angle_beta   90.00
_cell.angle_gamma   90.00
#
_symmetry.space_group_name_H-M   'P 1'
#
loop_
_entity.id
_entity.type
_entity.pdbx_description
1 polymer ?
#
loop_
_entity_poly.entity_id
_entity_poly.type
_entity_poly.pdbx_seq_one_letter_code
_entity_poly.pdbx_strand_id
1 'polypeptide(L)'
;AGVVNTLDALYDIYDNTVIKKSTAYTAYVFDVFVSEVFASIVRGLELHILSKRIRMDSILLSDYFIANEINLVYVPPIVLSSLPQRIYPDLEIIIYAGEPCDKKTASLYSGKIKLFNFYGPTEACIYTTSKQIVLDEVEQIGRAIPNAKAYVLDVNSIPVPIGVVGELHIGGAGLARGYLNLLNLTAERFIANPFVTESDKSKGYGRLYKTGDLVRWLVDGSLEYIGRNDDQVKIRGYRIELAEIEYSLSQIAGIQQSCVLAKERDTSNGVIKSLVAYYVLDKSYLSENDADILSGWESLYDSNYENSIEVGQIKSDFLGWNSYITGKPIIISEMEQWRDGIINIIKKLNLGCVLEIGVGSGLLMYPLLSEVEKYVGLDISQTVINRHIKFLKDKNYNTTLYHLKADQIDQLPEGDLYSTIIINSVCQYFPSIKYFDDILEKSINILSEKGSIFFGDIRNYDLQKELIKEKFDYEDINYTNQDIFRIALKENELLISPNYFINLKNKYKNIEVNIFERVGDYVNELSKYRYDVVISFNGEKDMINITDLSIKNSVNNYNIPYLNQLNKDSILDKLTQVLPEYMIPAALVSMESFPLTINGKLDKRSLPDPDFSSATEDYTEPRTDAEILICGIWKEVL
;
A
#
# COMPACT_ATOMS: atom_id res chain seq x y z
N ALA A 1 40.61 11.93 15.15
CA ALA A 1 40.41 13.39 15.15
C ALA A 1 38.97 13.73 15.52
N GLY A 2 37.97 13.39 14.69
CA GLY A 2 36.56 13.68 14.95
C GLY A 2 36.07 13.27 16.34
N VAL A 3 36.20 11.99 16.74
CA VAL A 3 35.71 11.52 18.05
C VAL A 3 36.34 12.31 19.19
N VAL A 4 37.67 12.44 19.21
CA VAL A 4 38.39 13.22 20.24
C VAL A 4 37.88 14.67 20.29
N ASN A 5 37.69 15.31 19.13
CA ASN A 5 37.16 16.67 19.06
C ASN A 5 35.75 16.78 19.66
N THR A 6 34.87 15.80 19.39
CA THR A 6 33.54 15.75 19.97
C THR A 6 33.61 15.57 21.49
N LEU A 7 34.50 14.71 21.99
CA LEU A 7 34.69 14.51 23.44
C LEU A 7 35.22 15.76 24.13
N ASP A 8 36.16 16.48 23.49
CA ASP A 8 36.69 17.75 23.99
C ASP A 8 35.61 18.86 23.93
N ALA A 9 34.78 18.90 22.89
CA ALA A 9 33.67 19.85 22.83
C ALA A 9 32.64 19.62 23.94
N LEU A 10 32.35 18.35 24.24
CA LEU A 10 31.53 18.00 25.40
C LEU A 10 32.21 18.51 26.69
N TYR A 11 33.54 18.42 26.82
CA TYR A 11 34.31 18.93 27.96
C TYR A 11 33.94 20.38 28.32
N ASP A 12 33.99 21.27 27.32
CA ASP A 12 33.72 22.70 27.49
C ASP A 12 32.29 22.99 27.96
N ILE A 13 31.35 22.10 27.62
CA ILE A 13 29.92 22.23 27.92
C ILE A 13 29.59 21.79 29.34
N TYR A 14 30.43 20.94 29.95
CA TYR A 14 30.27 20.50 31.34
C TYR A 14 30.69 21.56 32.38
N ASP A 15 30.97 22.80 31.96
CA ASP A 15 31.24 24.02 32.74
C ASP A 15 31.22 23.84 34.26
N ASN A 16 32.40 23.59 34.85
CA ASN A 16 32.66 23.44 36.30
C ASN A 16 31.70 22.50 37.06
N THR A 17 30.92 21.68 36.34
CA THR A 17 29.89 20.81 36.89
C THR A 17 30.53 19.47 37.18
N VAL A 18 30.42 19.02 38.43
CA VAL A 18 31.01 17.76 38.87
C VAL A 18 30.11 16.61 38.42
N ILE A 19 30.40 16.06 37.24
CA ILE A 19 29.75 14.85 36.74
C ILE A 19 30.51 13.64 37.26
N LYS A 20 29.80 12.67 37.85
CA LYS A 20 30.38 11.41 38.34
C LYS A 20 29.77 10.20 37.65
N LYS A 21 28.45 10.21 37.43
CA LYS A 21 27.68 9.08 36.91
C LYS A 21 26.96 9.47 35.64
N SER A 22 27.10 8.64 34.60
CA SER A 22 26.46 8.82 33.30
C SER A 22 25.74 7.54 32.87
N THR A 23 24.94 7.62 31.82
CA THR A 23 24.26 6.45 31.24
C THR A 23 24.70 6.20 29.81
N ALA A 24 24.67 4.93 29.40
CA ALA A 24 24.64 4.52 28.00
C ALA A 24 23.22 4.09 27.65
N TYR A 25 22.42 5.04 27.18
CA TYR A 25 21.05 4.81 26.72
C TYR A 25 21.03 4.35 25.25
N THR A 26 21.88 4.91 24.41
CA THR A 26 21.79 4.69 22.96
C THR A 26 22.17 3.25 22.59
N ALA A 27 21.51 2.66 21.59
CA ALA A 27 21.97 1.38 21.05
C ALA A 27 23.35 1.53 20.38
N TYR A 28 24.22 0.54 20.54
CA TYR A 28 25.62 0.59 20.07
C TYR A 28 25.81 0.79 18.56
N VAL A 29 24.76 0.55 17.77
CA VAL A 29 24.73 0.76 16.33
C VAL A 29 24.59 2.23 15.93
N PHE A 30 24.24 3.11 16.87
CA PHE A 30 24.20 4.56 16.66
C PHE A 30 25.47 5.23 17.16
N ASP A 31 25.88 6.28 16.45
CA ASP A 31 27.07 7.05 16.75
C ASP A 31 27.02 7.77 18.10
N VAL A 32 25.85 8.20 18.58
CA VAL A 32 25.71 8.81 19.92
C VAL A 32 26.21 7.91 21.04
N PHE A 33 26.10 6.58 20.91
CA PHE A 33 26.66 5.63 21.88
C PHE A 33 28.17 5.81 22.07
N VAL A 34 28.89 6.19 21.01
CA VAL A 34 30.33 6.52 21.07
C VAL A 34 30.54 7.71 22.01
N SER A 35 29.70 8.73 21.96
CA SER A 35 29.82 9.88 22.88
C SER A 35 29.52 9.49 24.33
N GLU A 36 28.48 8.69 24.60
CA GLU A 36 28.13 8.26 25.95
C GLU A 36 29.26 7.43 26.60
N VAL A 37 29.78 6.45 25.86
CA VAL A 37 30.81 5.53 26.38
C VAL A 37 32.16 6.23 26.51
N PHE A 38 32.66 6.84 25.44
CA PHE A 38 34.02 7.37 25.45
C PHE A 38 34.15 8.67 26.24
N ALA A 39 33.11 9.53 26.32
CA ALA A 39 33.15 10.69 27.21
C ALA A 39 33.26 10.25 28.67
N SER A 40 32.62 9.14 29.03
CA SER A 40 32.64 8.58 30.37
C SER A 40 33.99 7.97 30.72
N ILE A 41 34.54 7.12 29.84
CA ILE A 41 35.83 6.46 30.05
C ILE A 41 36.97 7.49 30.16
N VAL A 42 37.04 8.46 29.26
CA VAL A 42 38.13 9.47 29.24
C VAL A 42 38.11 10.35 30.49
N ARG A 43 36.94 10.52 31.12
CA ARG A 43 36.75 11.36 32.31
C ARG A 43 36.73 10.60 33.64
N GLY A 44 36.83 9.27 33.59
CA GLY A 44 36.73 8.43 34.78
C GLY A 44 35.35 8.48 35.43
N LEU A 45 34.28 8.67 34.62
CA LEU A 45 32.90 8.58 35.10
C LEU A 45 32.50 7.12 35.30
N GLU A 46 31.60 6.88 36.23
CA GLU A 46 30.88 5.61 36.33
C GLU A 46 29.80 5.56 35.23
N LEU A 47 29.97 4.62 34.28
CA LEU A 47 29.05 4.44 33.15
C LEU A 47 28.01 3.36 33.45
N HIS A 48 26.74 3.74 33.47
CA HIS A 48 25.61 2.83 33.65
C HIS A 48 25.06 2.37 32.29
N ILE A 49 25.34 1.13 31.90
CA ILE A 49 24.80 0.54 30.66
C ILE A 49 23.37 0.09 30.90
N LEU A 50 22.41 0.70 30.20
CA LEU A 50 20.99 0.45 30.43
C LEU A 50 20.48 -0.76 29.62
N SER A 51 19.75 -1.66 30.29
CA SER A 51 19.12 -2.81 29.62
C SER A 51 18.01 -2.36 28.66
N LYS A 52 17.70 -3.17 27.63
CA LYS A 52 16.58 -2.88 26.70
C LYS A 52 15.27 -2.62 27.45
N ARG A 53 14.98 -3.38 28.52
CA ARG A 53 13.79 -3.19 29.35
C ARG A 53 13.71 -1.78 29.95
N ILE A 54 14.81 -1.31 30.56
CA ILE A 54 14.84 0.02 31.19
C ILE A 54 14.72 1.12 30.13
N ARG A 55 15.38 0.95 28.98
CA ARG A 55 15.38 1.97 27.92
C ARG A 55 14.02 2.21 27.24
N MET A 56 13.17 1.20 27.24
CA MET A 56 11.87 1.21 26.58
C MET A 56 10.71 1.63 27.51
N ASP A 57 10.98 1.85 28.80
CA ASP A 57 9.98 2.18 29.81
C ASP A 57 10.39 3.45 30.55
N SER A 58 9.65 4.54 30.33
CA SER A 58 10.00 5.85 30.88
C SER A 58 9.88 5.93 32.40
N ILE A 59 9.04 5.09 33.01
CA ILE A 59 8.89 5.02 34.47
C ILE A 59 10.10 4.32 35.07
N LEU A 60 10.45 3.14 34.54
CA LEU A 60 11.63 2.39 34.99
C LEU A 60 12.93 3.18 34.75
N LEU A 61 13.04 3.86 33.60
CA LEU A 61 14.19 4.72 33.30
C LEU A 61 14.33 5.85 34.32
N SER A 62 13.22 6.50 34.63
CA SER A 62 13.17 7.58 35.60
C SER A 62 13.45 7.10 37.04
N ASP A 63 12.96 5.91 37.43
CA ASP A 63 13.25 5.29 38.73
C ASP A 63 14.74 4.98 38.84
N TYR A 64 15.33 4.49 37.74
CA TYR A 64 16.75 4.18 37.66
C TYR A 64 17.61 5.44 37.85
N PHE A 65 17.25 6.56 37.23
CA PHE A 65 18.00 7.82 37.37
C PHE A 65 18.08 8.28 38.83
N ILE A 66 16.96 8.20 39.56
CA ILE A 66 16.89 8.60 40.97
C ILE A 66 17.62 7.60 41.87
N ALA A 67 17.35 6.30 41.70
CA ALA A 67 17.92 5.26 42.56
C ALA A 67 19.45 5.15 42.46
N ASN A 68 20.04 5.56 41.33
CA ASN A 68 21.47 5.47 41.07
C ASN A 68 22.19 6.83 41.10
N GLU A 69 21.49 7.93 41.41
CA GLU A 69 22.06 9.29 41.50
C GLU A 69 22.75 9.74 40.19
N ILE A 70 22.10 9.48 39.04
CA ILE A 70 22.67 9.77 37.72
C ILE A 70 22.80 11.28 37.47
N ASN A 71 23.95 11.74 36.97
CA ASN A 71 24.22 13.17 36.75
C ASN A 71 24.12 13.61 35.29
N LEU A 72 24.47 12.73 34.34
CA LEU A 72 24.51 13.03 32.91
C LEU A 72 23.78 11.97 32.11
N VAL A 73 22.82 12.40 31.28
CA VAL A 73 22.10 11.50 30.38
C VAL A 73 22.04 12.06 28.97
N TYR A 74 22.09 11.16 27.99
CA TYR A 74 21.52 11.41 26.67
C TYR A 74 20.15 10.74 26.59
N VAL A 75 19.14 11.48 26.12
CA VAL A 75 17.82 10.92 25.82
C VAL A 75 17.25 11.55 24.54
N PRO A 76 16.66 10.75 23.63
CA PRO A 76 15.92 11.28 22.50
C PRO A 76 14.74 12.16 22.95
N PRO A 77 14.31 13.16 22.16
CA PRO A 77 13.22 14.07 22.53
C PRO A 77 11.92 13.37 22.94
N ILE A 78 11.52 12.30 22.24
CA ILE A 78 10.30 11.53 22.55
C ILE A 78 10.39 10.83 23.91
N VAL A 79 11.59 10.40 24.32
CA VAL A 79 11.82 9.79 25.61
C VAL A 79 11.80 10.87 26.68
N LEU A 80 12.48 11.99 26.43
CA LEU A 80 12.52 13.14 27.34
C LEU A 80 11.11 13.67 27.67
N SER A 81 10.22 13.75 26.67
CA SER A 81 8.83 14.19 26.87
C SER A 81 7.97 13.18 27.62
N SER A 82 8.32 11.89 27.54
CA SER A 82 7.62 10.79 28.22
C SER A 82 8.08 10.54 29.66
N LEU A 83 9.18 11.16 30.10
CA LEU A 83 9.70 10.99 31.46
C LEU A 83 8.69 11.54 32.49
N PRO A 84 8.44 10.82 33.60
CA PRO A 84 7.60 11.30 34.70
C PRO A 84 8.02 12.68 35.21
N GLN A 85 7.04 13.55 35.47
CA GLN A 85 7.27 14.88 36.02
C GLN A 85 7.54 14.80 37.53
N ARG A 86 8.80 14.58 37.88
CA ARG A 86 9.28 14.56 39.27
C ARG A 86 10.64 15.24 39.40
N ILE A 87 11.10 15.38 40.64
CA ILE A 87 12.42 15.95 40.93
C ILE A 87 13.48 14.87 40.68
N TYR A 88 14.49 15.22 39.88
CA TYR A 88 15.69 14.42 39.65
C TYR A 88 16.85 15.10 40.36
N PRO A 89 17.08 14.81 41.66
CA PRO A 89 17.94 15.64 42.51
C PRO A 89 19.40 15.68 42.08
N ASP A 90 19.92 14.58 41.52
CA ASP A 90 21.32 14.46 41.11
C ASP A 90 21.54 14.72 39.62
N LEU A 91 20.46 14.90 38.83
CA LEU A 91 20.55 15.04 37.39
C LEU A 91 20.90 16.48 37.01
N GLU A 92 22.12 16.68 36.55
CA GLU A 92 22.68 18.00 36.25
C GLU A 92 22.52 18.39 34.78
N ILE A 93 22.69 17.41 33.88
CA ILE A 93 22.76 17.64 32.44
C ILE A 93 21.93 16.61 31.67
N ILE A 94 21.05 17.12 30.80
CA ILE A 94 20.35 16.35 29.79
C ILE A 94 20.83 16.79 28.42
N ILE A 95 21.32 15.83 27.65
CA ILE A 95 21.66 15.99 26.23
C ILE A 95 20.54 15.36 25.40
N TYR A 96 20.08 16.05 24.37
CA TYR A 96 19.26 15.46 23.33
C TYR A 96 19.79 15.87 21.95
N ALA A 97 19.50 15.05 20.94
CA ALA A 97 19.88 15.28 19.57
C ALA A 97 18.94 14.54 18.61
N GLY A 98 19.14 14.76 17.31
CA GLY A 98 18.45 14.04 16.26
C GLY A 98 17.15 14.71 15.80
N GLU A 99 16.30 15.17 16.71
CA GLU A 99 15.03 15.85 16.41
C GLU A 99 14.83 17.05 17.34
N PRO A 100 14.04 18.08 16.96
CA PRO A 100 13.64 19.15 17.87
C PRO A 100 12.84 18.60 19.06
N CYS A 101 13.05 19.17 20.24
CA CYS A 101 12.23 18.89 21.42
C CYS A 101 10.98 19.78 21.40
N ASP A 102 9.85 19.32 21.95
CA ASP A 102 8.69 20.19 22.07
C ASP A 102 8.89 21.27 23.15
N LYS A 103 8.29 22.44 22.95
CA LYS A 103 8.46 23.60 23.85
C LYS A 103 8.01 23.33 25.28
N LYS A 104 6.97 22.50 25.46
CA LYS A 104 6.44 22.15 26.78
C LYS A 104 7.47 21.33 27.55
N THR A 105 8.04 20.32 26.92
CA THR A 105 9.11 19.49 27.48
C THR A 105 10.35 20.33 27.79
N ALA A 106 10.81 21.16 26.85
CA ALA A 106 11.93 22.05 27.10
C ALA A 106 11.70 22.93 28.34
N SER A 107 10.55 23.60 28.43
CA SER A 107 10.19 24.47 29.57
C SER A 107 10.11 23.75 30.92
N LEU A 108 9.82 22.45 30.94
CA LEU A 108 9.75 21.67 32.19
C LEU A 108 11.13 21.49 32.84
N TYR A 109 12.16 21.35 31.99
CA TYR A 109 13.53 21.04 32.39
C TYR A 109 14.46 22.27 32.35
N SER A 110 14.32 23.15 31.35
CA SER A 110 15.15 24.35 31.18
C SER A 110 14.99 25.27 32.38
N GLY A 111 16.08 25.49 33.11
CA GLY A 111 16.11 26.28 34.36
C GLY A 111 16.16 25.45 35.64
N LYS A 112 15.92 24.13 35.57
CA LYS A 112 16.17 23.18 36.68
C LYS A 112 17.38 22.30 36.41
N ILE A 113 17.53 21.87 35.16
CA ILE A 113 18.59 21.00 34.66
C ILE A 113 19.19 21.68 33.44
N LYS A 114 20.52 21.58 33.23
CA LYS A 114 21.15 22.12 32.02
C LYS A 114 20.74 21.24 30.83
N LEU A 115 19.89 21.78 29.97
CA LEU A 115 19.37 21.11 28.79
C LEU A 115 20.16 21.54 27.55
N PHE A 116 20.76 20.60 26.83
CA PHE A 116 21.53 20.87 25.62
C PHE A 116 20.93 20.17 24.40
N ASN A 117 20.67 20.96 23.37
CA ASN A 117 20.38 20.48 22.03
C ASN A 117 21.68 20.37 21.25
N PHE A 118 22.04 19.14 20.86
CA PHE A 118 23.13 18.92 19.94
C PHE A 118 22.62 18.49 18.57
N TYR A 119 23.38 18.85 17.55
CA TYR A 119 23.11 18.46 16.19
C TYR A 119 24.39 18.02 15.52
N GLY A 120 24.31 16.93 14.76
CA GLY A 120 25.37 16.48 13.88
C GLY A 120 24.90 15.24 13.11
N PRO A 121 25.18 15.16 11.80
CA PRO A 121 25.05 13.90 11.08
C PRO A 121 26.22 12.97 11.42
N THR A 122 26.03 11.66 11.23
CA THR A 122 27.08 10.64 11.45
C THR A 122 28.33 10.91 10.63
N GLU A 123 28.17 11.45 9.43
CA GLU A 123 29.24 11.86 8.52
C GLU A 123 30.11 13.01 9.05
N ALA A 124 29.66 13.73 10.08
CA ALA A 124 30.40 14.77 10.78
C ALA A 124 30.72 14.42 12.24
N CYS A 125 30.68 13.12 12.58
CA CYS A 125 31.09 12.56 13.86
C CYS A 125 30.26 13.03 15.06
N ILE A 126 29.02 12.52 15.14
CA ILE A 126 28.07 12.63 16.26
C ILE A 126 27.51 14.03 16.42
N TYR A 127 28.35 15.00 16.82
CA TYR A 127 27.94 16.37 17.11
C TYR A 127 28.80 17.36 16.35
N THR A 128 28.16 18.37 15.78
CA THR A 128 28.78 19.46 15.03
C THR A 128 28.39 20.81 15.58
N THR A 129 27.16 20.97 16.07
CA THR A 129 26.70 22.19 16.71
C THR A 129 26.02 21.89 18.04
N SER A 130 25.99 22.87 18.92
CA SER A 130 25.38 22.77 20.24
C SER A 130 24.70 24.07 20.66
N LYS A 131 23.55 23.95 21.33
CA LYS A 131 22.82 25.04 22.00
C LYS A 131 22.43 24.61 23.41
N GLN A 132 22.71 25.44 24.41
CA GLN A 132 22.03 25.33 25.70
C GLN A 132 20.63 25.92 25.57
N ILE A 133 19.61 25.13 25.90
CA ILE A 133 18.22 25.55 25.83
C ILE A 133 17.87 26.26 27.12
N VAL A 134 17.55 27.56 27.01
CA VAL A 134 17.17 28.40 28.15
C VAL A 134 15.68 28.70 28.13
N LEU A 135 15.11 29.08 26.98
CA LEU A 135 13.66 29.31 26.85
C LEU A 135 13.20 29.32 25.38
N ASP A 136 12.22 28.49 24.99
CA ASP A 136 11.56 28.50 23.66
C ASP A 136 12.45 28.38 22.41
N GLU A 137 13.73 28.02 22.56
CA GLU A 137 14.74 27.93 21.49
C GLU A 137 14.93 26.50 20.94
N VAL A 138 13.90 25.66 21.00
CA VAL A 138 14.03 24.22 20.71
C VAL A 138 14.42 23.88 19.26
N GLU A 139 14.14 24.79 18.32
CA GLU A 139 14.53 24.68 16.91
C GLU A 139 15.98 25.14 16.65
N GLN A 140 16.62 25.77 17.64
CA GLN A 140 18.00 26.20 17.51
C GLN A 140 18.96 25.04 17.77
N ILE A 141 19.82 24.80 16.79
CA ILE A 141 20.94 23.86 16.90
C ILE A 141 22.24 24.55 17.32
N GLY A 142 22.20 25.88 17.50
CA GLY A 142 23.25 26.66 18.14
C GLY A 142 24.43 26.95 17.24
N ARG A 143 25.64 26.88 17.79
CA ARG A 143 26.88 27.22 17.07
C ARG A 143 27.75 25.99 16.88
N ALA A 144 28.65 26.05 15.90
CA ALA A 144 29.62 25.00 15.68
C ALA A 144 30.49 24.77 16.93
N ILE A 145 30.70 23.50 17.27
CA ILE A 145 31.60 23.09 18.34
C ILE A 145 33.06 23.42 17.96
N PRO A 146 34.02 23.43 18.92
CA PRO A 146 35.43 23.64 18.60
C PRO A 146 35.92 22.80 17.43
N ASN A 147 36.72 23.42 16.55
CA ASN A 147 37.26 22.83 15.31
C ASN A 147 36.25 22.25 14.30
N ALA A 148 34.94 22.39 14.52
CA ALA A 148 33.92 22.23 13.49
C ALA A 148 33.62 23.58 12.82
N LYS A 149 33.12 23.53 11.59
CA LYS A 149 32.65 24.72 10.86
C LYS A 149 31.29 24.44 10.27
N ALA A 150 30.41 25.42 10.35
CA ALA A 150 29.10 25.40 9.74
C ALA A 150 29.01 26.51 8.69
N TYR A 151 28.53 26.17 7.51
CA TYR A 151 28.29 27.09 6.41
C TYR A 151 26.84 26.94 5.97
N VAL A 152 26.14 28.04 5.72
CA VAL A 152 24.77 28.03 5.20
C VAL A 152 24.84 28.56 3.78
N LEU A 153 24.60 27.69 2.81
CA LEU A 153 24.88 27.96 1.40
C LEU A 153 23.60 27.92 0.57
N ASP A 154 23.56 28.70 -0.51
CA ASP A 154 22.53 28.59 -1.53
C ASP A 154 22.82 27.44 -2.52
N VAL A 155 21.95 27.28 -3.51
CA VAL A 155 22.08 26.25 -4.57
C VAL A 155 23.35 26.39 -5.42
N ASN A 156 23.99 27.56 -5.41
CA ASN A 156 25.24 27.84 -6.12
C ASN A 156 26.47 27.71 -5.20
N SER A 157 26.30 27.17 -3.98
CA SER A 157 27.36 27.06 -2.96
C SER A 157 27.90 28.41 -2.47
N ILE A 158 27.08 29.46 -2.49
CA ILE A 158 27.43 30.79 -2.00
C ILE A 158 26.85 30.98 -0.58
N PRO A 159 27.62 31.52 0.40
CA PRO A 159 27.10 31.81 1.73
C PRO A 159 25.92 32.79 1.70
N VAL A 160 24.82 32.42 2.37
CA VAL A 160 23.62 33.26 2.46
C VAL A 160 23.71 34.28 3.61
N PRO A 161 23.02 35.43 3.51
CA PRO A 161 22.94 36.41 4.61
C PRO A 161 22.22 35.87 5.85
N ILE A 162 22.39 36.57 6.99
CA ILE A 162 21.66 36.30 8.24
C ILE A 162 20.15 36.34 7.98
N GLY A 163 19.41 35.37 8.51
CA GLY A 163 17.96 35.22 8.37
C GLY A 163 17.49 34.50 7.10
N VAL A 164 18.36 34.31 6.11
CA VAL A 164 18.03 33.60 4.85
C VAL A 164 18.24 32.10 5.02
N VAL A 165 17.27 31.31 4.54
CA VAL A 165 17.35 29.84 4.56
C VAL A 165 18.31 29.35 3.47
N GLY A 166 19.19 28.43 3.83
CA GLY A 166 20.07 27.72 2.91
C GLY A 166 20.40 26.32 3.41
N GLU A 167 21.15 25.55 2.62
CA GLU A 167 21.61 24.20 2.99
C GLU A 167 22.83 24.27 3.91
N LEU A 168 22.78 23.54 5.02
CA LEU A 168 23.89 23.39 5.94
C LEU A 168 24.99 22.52 5.33
N HIS A 169 26.19 23.06 5.31
CA HIS A 169 27.42 22.36 4.95
C HIS A 169 28.39 22.38 6.13
N ILE A 170 28.97 21.22 6.42
CA ILE A 170 29.82 21.04 7.60
C ILE A 170 31.27 20.86 7.18
N GLY A 171 32.19 21.56 7.84
CA GLY A 171 33.64 21.41 7.67
C GLY A 171 34.36 21.14 8.99
N GLY A 172 35.66 20.92 8.91
CA GLY A 172 36.55 20.81 10.07
C GLY A 172 36.85 19.38 10.53
N ALA A 173 37.20 19.25 11.81
CA ALA A 173 37.81 18.04 12.40
C ALA A 173 36.88 16.82 12.45
N GLY A 174 35.56 17.05 12.46
CA GLY A 174 34.53 16.03 12.60
C GLY A 174 34.25 15.22 11.33
N LEU A 175 34.72 15.67 10.16
CA LEU A 175 34.36 15.01 8.91
C LEU A 175 34.90 13.57 8.80
N ALA A 176 33.99 12.65 8.48
CA ALA A 176 34.30 11.27 8.18
C ALA A 176 35.18 11.15 6.92
N ARG A 177 35.79 9.97 6.77
CA ARG A 177 36.56 9.66 5.56
C ARG A 177 35.66 9.65 4.32
N GLY A 178 34.48 9.07 4.45
CA GLY A 178 33.49 8.86 3.39
C GLY A 178 32.63 7.64 3.69
N TYR A 179 31.80 7.26 2.72
CA TYR A 179 30.99 6.04 2.78
C TYR A 179 31.82 4.82 2.37
N LEU A 180 31.68 3.72 3.12
CA LEU A 180 32.41 2.48 2.83
C LEU A 180 31.95 1.92 1.47
N ASN A 181 32.91 1.65 0.58
CA ASN A 181 32.71 1.09 -0.77
C ASN A 181 31.82 1.92 -1.73
N LEU A 182 31.49 3.17 -1.38
CA LEU A 182 30.64 4.06 -2.19
C LEU A 182 31.41 5.33 -2.55
N LEU A 183 32.40 5.20 -3.45
CA LEU A 183 33.29 6.29 -3.85
C LEU A 183 32.54 7.44 -4.54
N ASN A 184 31.57 7.13 -5.40
CA ASN A 184 30.80 8.14 -6.12
C ASN A 184 29.94 8.98 -5.15
N LEU A 185 29.20 8.31 -4.26
CA LEU A 185 28.40 8.99 -3.24
C LEU A 185 29.29 9.80 -2.27
N THR A 186 30.48 9.28 -1.94
CA THR A 186 31.46 10.00 -1.14
C THR A 186 31.91 11.27 -1.83
N ALA A 187 32.24 11.23 -3.12
CA ALA A 187 32.65 12.40 -3.88
C ALA A 187 31.51 13.43 -4.03
N GLU A 188 30.27 12.96 -4.16
CA GLU A 188 29.07 13.79 -4.25
C GLU A 188 28.77 14.53 -2.94
N ARG A 189 28.88 13.84 -1.79
CA ARG A 189 28.52 14.39 -0.48
C ARG A 189 29.69 15.07 0.25
N PHE A 190 30.93 14.63 0.06
CA PHE A 190 32.13 15.21 0.67
C PHE A 190 32.94 16.02 -0.34
N ILE A 191 32.48 17.24 -0.60
CA ILE A 191 33.03 18.14 -1.62
C ILE A 191 34.28 18.89 -1.14
N ALA A 192 35.01 19.50 -2.07
CA ALA A 192 36.11 20.41 -1.74
C ALA A 192 35.58 21.65 -0.99
N ASN A 193 36.31 22.13 0.02
CA ASN A 193 35.95 23.33 0.77
C ASN A 193 36.52 24.60 0.09
N PRO A 194 35.69 25.45 -0.55
CA PRO A 194 36.18 26.68 -1.17
C PRO A 194 36.55 27.76 -0.15
N PHE A 195 36.13 27.62 1.11
CA PHE A 195 36.37 28.57 2.20
C PHE A 195 37.56 28.20 3.09
N VAL A 196 38.40 27.27 2.63
CA VAL A 196 39.51 26.71 3.41
C VAL A 196 40.59 27.77 3.65
N THR A 197 40.96 27.99 4.91
CA THR A 197 42.10 28.86 5.28
C THR A 197 43.42 28.08 5.22
N GLU A 198 44.57 28.77 5.20
CA GLU A 198 45.88 28.10 5.28
C GLU A 198 46.04 27.27 6.57
N SER A 199 45.45 27.72 7.67
CA SER A 199 45.39 26.97 8.93
C SER A 199 44.54 25.70 8.82
N ASP A 200 43.44 25.74 8.04
CA ASP A 200 42.62 24.56 7.80
C ASP A 200 43.35 23.56 6.90
N LYS A 201 44.05 24.03 5.85
CA LYS A 201 44.85 23.19 4.95
C LYS A 201 45.93 22.43 5.72
N SER A 202 46.66 23.12 6.61
CA SER A 202 47.73 22.47 7.39
C SER A 202 47.21 21.39 8.36
N LYS A 203 45.94 21.48 8.77
CA LYS A 203 45.24 20.48 9.59
C LYS A 203 44.52 19.40 8.77
N GLY A 204 44.53 19.50 7.44
CA GLY A 204 43.83 18.58 6.54
C GLY A 204 42.32 18.83 6.40
N TYR A 205 41.81 19.99 6.82
CA TYR A 205 40.39 20.35 6.82
C TYR A 205 39.94 20.97 5.48
N GLY A 206 40.23 20.28 4.38
CA GLY A 206 39.98 20.77 3.02
C GLY A 206 38.64 20.38 2.39
N ARG A 207 37.72 19.76 3.14
CA ARG A 207 36.43 19.27 2.63
C ARG A 207 35.23 19.84 3.37
N LEU A 208 34.08 19.85 2.71
CA LEU A 208 32.77 20.07 3.30
C LEU A 208 31.90 18.83 3.10
N TYR A 209 31.02 18.54 4.05
CA TYR A 209 29.96 17.56 3.93
C TYR A 209 28.61 18.25 3.69
N LYS A 210 27.89 17.83 2.64
CA LYS A 210 26.55 18.31 2.28
C LYS A 210 25.49 17.56 3.09
N THR A 211 24.83 18.23 4.03
CA THR A 211 23.94 17.51 4.96
C THR A 211 22.53 17.27 4.41
N GLY A 212 22.08 18.08 3.45
CA GLY A 212 20.68 18.12 3.00
C GLY A 212 19.73 18.82 3.98
N ASP A 213 20.24 19.37 5.08
CA ASP A 213 19.43 20.06 6.09
C ASP A 213 19.33 21.55 5.77
N LEU A 214 18.12 22.09 5.84
CA LEU A 214 17.83 23.50 5.66
C LEU A 214 17.91 24.21 7.01
N VAL A 215 18.68 25.29 7.07
CA VAL A 215 18.90 26.08 8.28
C VAL A 215 18.96 27.57 7.94
N ARG A 216 18.91 28.43 8.95
CA ARG A 216 19.27 29.85 8.82
C ARG A 216 20.08 30.35 10.00
N TRP A 217 20.91 31.35 9.74
CA TRP A 217 21.58 32.11 10.81
C TRP A 217 20.61 33.07 11.48
N LEU A 218 20.62 33.10 12.81
CA LEU A 218 19.96 34.10 13.62
C LEU A 218 20.91 35.26 13.93
N VAL A 219 20.33 36.39 14.37
CA VAL A 219 21.09 37.62 14.67
C VAL A 219 22.09 37.41 15.81
N ASP A 220 21.77 36.53 16.75
CA ASP A 220 22.66 36.15 17.85
C ASP A 220 23.77 35.18 17.40
N GLY A 221 23.85 34.86 16.11
CA GLY A 221 24.84 33.95 15.55
C GLY A 221 24.59 32.47 15.83
N SER A 222 23.41 32.09 16.32
CA SER A 222 22.98 30.68 16.38
C SER A 222 22.36 30.23 15.05
N LEU A 223 22.34 28.92 14.82
CA LEU A 223 21.64 28.30 13.71
C LEU A 223 20.28 27.81 14.18
N GLU A 224 19.26 28.11 13.38
CA GLU A 224 17.92 27.54 13.51
C GLU A 224 17.71 26.49 12.41
N TYR A 225 17.20 25.33 12.81
CA TYR A 225 16.85 24.23 11.91
C TYR A 225 15.46 24.45 11.31
N ILE A 226 15.33 24.28 9.99
CA ILE A 226 14.08 24.51 9.24
C ILE A 226 13.48 23.20 8.74
N GLY A 227 14.31 22.23 8.33
CA GLY A 227 13.85 20.97 7.75
C GLY A 227 14.89 20.33 6.86
N ARG A 228 14.45 19.51 5.91
CA ARG A 228 15.31 18.87 4.90
C ARG A 228 14.97 19.34 3.49
N ASN A 229 15.96 19.29 2.59
CA ASN A 229 15.80 19.57 1.16
C ASN A 229 15.57 18.30 0.31
N ASP A 230 15.64 17.12 0.94
CA ASP A 230 15.45 15.80 0.34
C ASP A 230 14.29 15.02 1.01
N ASP A 231 13.98 13.82 0.49
CA ASP A 231 12.86 12.97 0.94
C ASP A 231 13.17 12.17 2.24
N GLN A 232 14.34 12.39 2.84
CA GLN A 232 14.75 11.68 4.05
C GLN A 232 13.91 12.12 5.25
N VAL A 233 13.56 11.16 6.12
CA VAL A 233 12.74 11.41 7.31
C VAL A 233 13.42 10.91 8.58
N LYS A 234 13.07 11.54 9.71
CA LYS A 234 13.37 11.02 11.04
C LYS A 234 12.09 10.59 11.72
N ILE A 235 12.04 9.32 12.14
CA ILE A 235 10.88 8.71 12.79
C ILE A 235 11.37 7.97 14.02
N ARG A 236 10.84 8.32 15.20
CA ARG A 236 11.22 7.73 16.50
C ARG A 236 12.74 7.79 16.76
N GLY A 237 13.41 8.85 16.29
CA GLY A 237 14.86 9.01 16.41
C GLY A 237 15.69 8.24 15.37
N TYR A 238 15.07 7.49 14.46
CA TYR A 238 15.75 6.78 13.37
C TYR A 238 15.79 7.63 12.12
N ARG A 239 16.96 7.74 11.48
CA ARG A 239 17.14 8.34 10.15
C ARG A 239 16.79 7.28 9.11
N ILE A 240 15.73 7.53 8.32
CA ILE A 240 15.16 6.56 7.37
C ILE A 240 15.23 7.12 5.95
N GLU A 241 15.77 6.32 5.04
CA GLU A 241 15.75 6.56 3.59
C GLU A 241 14.53 5.87 2.99
N LEU A 242 13.53 6.65 2.56
CA LEU A 242 12.27 6.09 2.04
C LEU A 242 12.49 5.22 0.80
N ALA A 243 13.51 5.56 -0.02
CA ALA A 243 13.88 4.80 -1.20
C ALA A 243 14.34 3.36 -0.92
N GLU A 244 14.84 3.07 0.29
CA GLU A 244 15.22 1.70 0.68
C GLU A 244 13.98 0.80 0.85
N ILE A 245 12.92 1.38 1.41
CA ILE A 245 11.63 0.71 1.57
C ILE A 245 10.95 0.56 0.21
N GLU A 246 10.96 1.60 -0.62
CA GLU A 246 10.45 1.55 -1.99
C GLU A 246 11.19 0.51 -2.85
N TYR A 247 12.52 0.44 -2.73
CA TYR A 247 13.30 -0.60 -3.38
C TYR A 247 12.88 -1.99 -2.91
N SER A 248 12.74 -2.20 -1.60
CA SER A 248 12.32 -3.49 -1.03
C SER A 248 10.90 -3.90 -1.50
N LEU A 249 9.97 -2.95 -1.54
CA LEU A 249 8.63 -3.16 -2.11
C LEU A 249 8.68 -3.54 -3.59
N SER A 250 9.54 -2.91 -4.38
CA SER A 250 9.69 -3.22 -5.81
C SER A 250 10.24 -4.62 -6.08
N GLN A 251 10.86 -5.27 -5.09
CA GLN A 251 11.31 -6.67 -5.22
C GLN A 251 10.19 -7.69 -4.96
N ILE A 252 9.03 -7.25 -4.47
CA ILE A 252 7.88 -8.12 -4.24
C ILE A 252 7.14 -8.34 -5.55
N ALA A 253 7.13 -9.59 -6.02
CA ALA A 253 6.40 -9.98 -7.22
C ALA A 253 4.91 -9.58 -7.10
N GLY A 254 4.39 -8.94 -8.15
CA GLY A 254 3.04 -8.39 -8.20
C GLY A 254 2.92 -6.90 -7.82
N ILE A 255 3.97 -6.28 -7.27
CA ILE A 255 4.02 -4.82 -7.09
C ILE A 255 4.70 -4.19 -8.32
N GLN A 256 3.97 -3.34 -9.05
CA GLN A 256 4.48 -2.62 -10.22
C GLN A 256 5.16 -1.31 -9.84
N GLN A 257 4.55 -0.57 -8.91
CA GLN A 257 5.04 0.73 -8.47
C GLN A 257 4.82 0.88 -6.96
N SER A 258 5.69 1.63 -6.30
CA SER A 258 5.56 1.95 -4.88
C SER A 258 6.00 3.39 -4.58
N CYS A 259 5.40 3.98 -3.55
CA CYS A 259 5.85 5.23 -2.96
C CYS A 259 5.67 5.17 -1.44
N VAL A 260 6.68 5.59 -0.69
CA VAL A 260 6.62 5.61 0.77
C VAL A 260 6.67 7.06 1.25
N LEU A 261 5.83 7.39 2.24
CA LEU A 261 5.77 8.70 2.88
C LEU A 261 5.74 8.56 4.39
N ALA A 262 6.24 9.57 5.09
CA ALA A 262 5.95 9.76 6.51
C ALA A 262 4.66 10.59 6.65
N LYS A 263 3.63 10.03 7.30
CA LYS A 263 2.39 10.73 7.63
C LYS A 263 2.19 10.75 9.15
N GLU A 264 1.51 11.79 9.62
CA GLU A 264 1.09 11.89 11.02
C GLU A 264 -0.13 10.98 11.27
N ARG A 265 -0.15 10.35 12.44
CA ARG A 265 -1.21 9.46 12.91
C ARG A 265 -1.58 9.88 14.34
N ASP A 266 -2.87 10.06 14.58
CA ASP A 266 -3.41 10.24 15.92
C ASP A 266 -3.35 8.92 16.71
N THR A 267 -2.86 9.01 17.95
CA THR A 267 -2.87 7.91 18.92
C THR A 267 -3.46 8.41 20.24
N SER A 268 -3.81 7.47 21.14
CA SER A 268 -4.27 7.81 22.49
C SER A 268 -3.28 8.70 23.26
N ASN A 269 -2.00 8.66 22.90
CA ASN A 269 -0.92 9.41 23.55
C ASN A 269 -0.46 10.65 22.75
N GLY A 270 -1.20 11.05 21.71
CA GLY A 270 -0.89 12.21 20.85
C GLY A 270 -0.58 11.84 19.40
N VAL A 271 -0.07 12.80 18.64
CA VAL A 271 0.25 12.63 17.22
C VAL A 271 1.65 12.05 17.07
N ILE A 272 1.78 10.94 16.33
CA ILE A 272 3.09 10.34 15.97
C ILE A 272 3.29 10.32 14.46
N LYS A 273 4.53 10.46 14.00
CA LYS A 273 4.89 10.21 12.59
C LYS A 273 5.07 8.72 12.33
N SER A 274 4.45 8.21 11.27
CA SER A 274 4.49 6.82 10.86
C SER A 274 4.71 6.70 9.35
N LEU A 275 5.35 5.61 8.93
CA LEU A 275 5.57 5.29 7.52
C LEU A 275 4.28 4.74 6.90
N VAL A 276 3.98 5.17 5.68
CA VAL A 276 2.86 4.69 4.87
C VAL A 276 3.42 4.32 3.52
N ALA A 277 3.15 3.09 3.07
CA ALA A 277 3.51 2.65 1.74
C ALA A 277 2.28 2.57 0.85
N TYR A 278 2.34 3.28 -0.27
CA TYR A 278 1.39 3.20 -1.36
C TYR A 278 1.96 2.30 -2.44
N TYR A 279 1.13 1.45 -3.03
CA TYR A 279 1.58 0.55 -4.09
C TYR A 279 0.52 0.36 -5.17
N VAL A 280 0.98 0.15 -6.40
CA VAL A 280 0.15 -0.22 -7.56
C VAL A 280 0.50 -1.66 -7.93
N LEU A 281 -0.52 -2.49 -8.06
CA LEU A 281 -0.34 -3.89 -8.45
C LEU A 281 -0.07 -4.01 -9.96
N ASP A 282 0.78 -4.95 -10.30
CA ASP A 282 0.95 -5.38 -11.69
C ASP A 282 -0.27 -6.20 -12.10
N LYS A 283 -1.09 -5.66 -13.01
CA LYS A 283 -2.29 -6.34 -13.54
C LYS A 283 -1.98 -7.62 -14.32
N SER A 284 -0.75 -7.79 -14.79
CA SER A 284 -0.31 -9.00 -15.48
C SER A 284 0.19 -10.08 -14.52
N TYR A 285 0.34 -9.74 -13.23
CA TYR A 285 0.78 -10.69 -12.22
C TYR A 285 -0.29 -11.75 -11.98
N LEU A 286 0.12 -13.00 -12.19
CA LEU A 286 -0.64 -14.18 -11.81
C LEU A 286 -0.45 -14.41 -10.32
N SER A 287 -1.50 -14.23 -9.53
CA SER A 287 -1.48 -14.80 -8.20
C SER A 287 -1.70 -16.31 -8.30
N GLU A 288 -1.12 -17.08 -7.39
CA GLU A 288 -1.35 -18.54 -7.30
C GLU A 288 -2.76 -18.88 -6.79
N ASN A 289 -3.60 -17.88 -6.49
CA ASN A 289 -4.88 -18.05 -5.80
C ASN A 289 -6.07 -18.30 -6.75
N ASP A 290 -5.90 -18.31 -8.08
CA ASP A 290 -7.01 -18.45 -9.04
C ASP A 290 -7.85 -19.72 -8.75
N ALA A 291 -7.19 -20.84 -8.42
CA ALA A 291 -7.87 -22.10 -8.08
C ALA A 291 -8.68 -22.02 -6.76
N ASP A 292 -8.11 -21.37 -5.74
CA ASP A 292 -8.77 -21.19 -4.43
C ASP A 292 -9.99 -20.29 -4.57
N ILE A 293 -9.88 -19.18 -5.32
CA ILE A 293 -11.00 -18.26 -5.60
C ILE A 293 -12.14 -19.01 -6.31
N LEU A 294 -11.83 -19.81 -7.33
CA LEU A 294 -12.83 -20.61 -8.05
C LEU A 294 -13.51 -21.65 -7.15
N SER A 295 -12.74 -22.30 -6.26
CA SER A 295 -13.30 -23.26 -5.29
C SER A 295 -14.25 -22.60 -4.27
N GLY A 296 -13.95 -21.36 -3.88
CA GLY A 296 -14.80 -20.55 -3.01
C GLY A 296 -16.13 -20.23 -3.66
N TRP A 297 -16.12 -19.81 -4.92
CA TRP A 297 -17.35 -19.59 -5.70
C TRP A 297 -18.16 -20.88 -5.89
N GLU A 298 -17.52 -21.99 -6.26
CA GLU A 298 -18.16 -23.30 -6.41
C GLU A 298 -18.91 -23.72 -5.13
N SER A 299 -18.25 -23.60 -3.98
CA SER A 299 -18.84 -23.93 -2.67
C SER A 299 -20.05 -23.05 -2.33
N LEU A 300 -19.99 -21.74 -2.63
CA LEU A 300 -21.11 -20.83 -2.44
C LEU A 300 -22.29 -21.19 -3.33
N TYR A 301 -22.03 -21.52 -4.61
CA TYR A 301 -23.07 -21.94 -5.55
C TYR A 301 -23.76 -23.24 -5.13
N ASP A 302 -23.01 -24.28 -4.78
CA ASP A 302 -23.58 -25.54 -4.35
C ASP A 302 -24.46 -25.36 -3.10
N SER A 303 -24.01 -24.58 -2.12
CA SER A 303 -24.81 -24.29 -0.92
C SER A 303 -26.13 -23.56 -1.22
N ASN A 304 -26.15 -22.67 -2.21
CA ASN A 304 -27.34 -21.94 -2.61
C ASN A 304 -28.33 -22.82 -3.40
N TYR A 305 -27.82 -23.73 -4.23
CA TYR A 305 -28.64 -24.63 -5.06
C TYR A 305 -29.10 -25.91 -4.35
N GLU A 306 -28.53 -26.27 -3.20
CA GLU A 306 -29.01 -27.38 -2.37
C GLU A 306 -30.41 -27.14 -1.78
N ASN A 307 -30.83 -25.88 -1.64
CA ASN A 307 -32.18 -25.55 -1.21
C ASN A 307 -33.19 -25.93 -2.31
N SER A 308 -34.05 -26.90 -1.99
CA SER A 308 -34.95 -27.59 -2.92
C SER A 308 -35.88 -26.65 -3.69
N ILE A 309 -35.54 -26.36 -4.95
CA ILE A 309 -36.45 -25.69 -5.89
C ILE A 309 -37.52 -26.68 -6.36
N GLU A 310 -38.78 -26.28 -6.28
CA GLU A 310 -39.89 -27.06 -6.82
C GLU A 310 -39.77 -27.18 -8.36
N VAL A 311 -40.03 -28.38 -8.90
CA VAL A 311 -39.88 -28.71 -10.34
C VAL A 311 -40.67 -27.75 -11.27
N GLY A 312 -41.70 -27.08 -10.76
CA GLY A 312 -42.50 -26.08 -11.49
C GLY A 312 -41.81 -24.73 -11.73
N GLN A 313 -40.75 -24.39 -10.99
CA GLN A 313 -40.06 -23.10 -11.08
C GLN A 313 -38.77 -23.13 -11.92
N ILE A 314 -38.34 -24.32 -12.37
CA ILE A 314 -37.08 -24.57 -13.09
C ILE A 314 -36.85 -23.67 -14.32
N LYS A 315 -37.90 -23.11 -14.93
CA LYS A 315 -37.79 -22.29 -16.16
C LYS A 315 -37.74 -20.77 -15.91
N SER A 316 -38.03 -20.32 -14.69
CA SER A 316 -38.17 -18.90 -14.32
C SER A 316 -37.62 -18.68 -12.91
N ASP A 317 -36.52 -19.36 -12.57
CA ASP A 317 -35.89 -19.24 -11.27
C ASP A 317 -34.94 -18.04 -11.26
N PHE A 318 -35.48 -16.91 -10.79
CA PHE A 318 -34.78 -15.65 -10.56
C PHE A 318 -34.43 -15.45 -9.07
N LEU A 319 -34.47 -16.50 -8.25
CA LEU A 319 -34.17 -16.38 -6.81
C LEU A 319 -32.72 -15.92 -6.60
N GLY A 320 -32.51 -15.04 -5.62
CA GLY A 320 -31.18 -14.56 -5.22
C GLY A 320 -30.71 -13.24 -5.85
N TRP A 321 -31.46 -12.66 -6.78
CA TRP A 321 -31.11 -11.37 -7.40
C TRP A 321 -31.57 -10.19 -6.55
N ASN A 322 -30.71 -9.74 -5.65
CA ASN A 322 -30.91 -8.51 -4.88
C ASN A 322 -30.15 -7.36 -5.53
N SER A 323 -30.75 -6.18 -5.54
CA SER A 323 -30.06 -4.97 -5.98
C SER A 323 -28.96 -4.61 -4.99
N TYR A 324 -27.75 -4.40 -5.50
CA TYR A 324 -26.62 -3.82 -4.78
C TYR A 324 -26.94 -2.44 -4.17
N ILE A 325 -27.72 -1.61 -4.89
CA ILE A 325 -28.10 -0.26 -4.46
C ILE A 325 -29.06 -0.31 -3.27
N THR A 326 -30.11 -1.14 -3.34
CA THR A 326 -31.21 -1.10 -2.35
C THR A 326 -31.20 -2.23 -1.33
N GLY A 327 -30.40 -3.28 -1.56
CA GLY A 327 -30.38 -4.52 -0.77
C GLY A 327 -31.63 -5.40 -0.92
N LYS A 328 -32.60 -5.01 -1.75
CA LYS A 328 -33.89 -5.70 -1.92
C LYS A 328 -33.91 -6.55 -3.20
N PRO A 329 -34.75 -7.60 -3.27
CA PRO A 329 -34.94 -8.37 -4.50
C PRO A 329 -35.36 -7.48 -5.68
N ILE A 330 -34.75 -7.71 -6.85
CA ILE A 330 -35.15 -7.09 -8.11
C ILE A 330 -36.53 -7.63 -8.51
N ILE A 331 -37.37 -6.77 -9.09
CA ILE A 331 -38.74 -7.14 -9.49
C ILE A 331 -38.68 -8.20 -10.60
N ILE A 332 -39.42 -9.30 -10.43
CA ILE A 332 -39.39 -10.47 -11.34
C ILE A 332 -39.70 -10.07 -12.79
N SER A 333 -40.68 -9.19 -13.02
CA SER A 333 -41.02 -8.73 -14.38
C SER A 333 -39.88 -7.96 -15.08
N GLU A 334 -39.00 -7.32 -14.31
CA GLU A 334 -37.79 -6.69 -14.85
C GLU A 334 -36.74 -7.74 -15.20
N MET A 335 -36.60 -8.78 -14.36
CA MET A 335 -35.70 -9.91 -14.63
C MET A 335 -36.15 -10.73 -15.85
N GLU A 336 -37.46 -10.88 -16.07
CA GLU A 336 -38.00 -11.49 -17.28
C GLU A 336 -37.66 -10.66 -18.53
N GLN A 337 -37.82 -9.34 -18.46
CA GLN A 337 -37.42 -8.44 -19.55
C GLN A 337 -35.90 -8.47 -19.79
N TRP A 338 -35.09 -8.55 -18.73
CA TRP A 338 -33.63 -8.73 -18.81
C TRP A 338 -33.27 -10.00 -19.59
N ARG A 339 -33.86 -11.15 -19.21
CA ARG A 339 -33.66 -12.43 -19.89
C ARG A 339 -34.11 -12.35 -21.35
N ASP A 340 -35.31 -11.82 -21.59
CA ASP A 340 -35.90 -11.79 -22.92
C ASP A 340 -35.12 -10.88 -23.88
N GLY A 341 -34.55 -9.78 -23.36
CA GLY A 341 -33.62 -8.92 -24.09
C GLY A 341 -32.37 -9.67 -24.57
N ILE A 342 -31.74 -10.45 -23.68
CA ILE A 342 -30.58 -11.30 -24.02
C ILE A 342 -30.96 -12.35 -25.06
N ILE A 343 -32.08 -13.04 -24.86
CA ILE A 343 -32.60 -14.05 -25.79
C ILE A 343 -32.81 -13.45 -27.18
N ASN A 344 -33.36 -12.23 -27.27
CA ASN A 344 -33.58 -11.55 -28.55
C ASN A 344 -32.28 -11.20 -29.29
N ILE A 345 -31.17 -10.99 -28.58
CA ILE A 345 -29.84 -10.82 -29.19
C ILE A 345 -29.36 -12.18 -29.70
N ILE A 346 -29.39 -13.21 -28.85
CA ILE A 346 -28.92 -14.57 -29.17
C ILE A 346 -29.68 -15.17 -30.37
N LYS A 347 -30.99 -14.95 -30.48
CA LYS A 347 -31.81 -15.43 -31.61
C LYS A 347 -31.44 -14.84 -32.97
N LYS A 348 -30.68 -13.74 -33.00
CA LYS A 348 -30.16 -13.15 -34.25
C LYS A 348 -28.84 -13.81 -34.68
N LEU A 349 -28.25 -14.66 -33.85
CA LEU A 349 -27.02 -15.38 -34.12
C LEU A 349 -27.30 -16.75 -34.78
N ASN A 350 -26.24 -17.48 -35.14
CA ASN A 350 -26.37 -18.81 -35.71
C ASN A 350 -26.63 -19.86 -34.61
N LEU A 351 -27.86 -20.35 -34.55
CA LEU A 351 -28.35 -21.28 -33.53
C LEU A 351 -28.21 -22.77 -33.88
N GLY A 352 -27.32 -23.16 -34.80
CA GLY A 352 -27.05 -24.57 -35.10
C GLY A 352 -26.63 -25.39 -33.87
N CYS A 353 -25.35 -25.36 -33.51
CA CYS A 353 -24.82 -26.02 -32.32
C CYS A 353 -24.41 -24.96 -31.29
N VAL A 354 -25.16 -24.85 -30.20
CA VAL A 354 -24.95 -23.84 -29.16
C VAL A 354 -24.25 -24.44 -27.95
N LEU A 355 -23.23 -23.75 -27.45
CA LEU A 355 -22.58 -24.05 -26.16
C LEU A 355 -22.93 -22.95 -25.16
N GLU A 356 -23.47 -23.28 -23.99
CA GLU A 356 -23.61 -22.35 -22.86
C GLU A 356 -22.65 -22.75 -21.74
N ILE A 357 -21.78 -21.81 -21.36
CA ILE A 357 -20.82 -21.91 -20.25
C ILE A 357 -21.46 -21.24 -19.03
N GLY A 358 -21.70 -22.04 -17.99
CA GLY A 358 -22.44 -21.65 -16.79
C GLY A 358 -23.95 -21.61 -17.04
N VAL A 359 -24.55 -22.77 -17.30
CA VAL A 359 -26.00 -22.89 -17.59
C VAL A 359 -26.89 -22.42 -16.43
N GLY A 360 -26.39 -22.44 -15.19
CA GLY A 360 -27.09 -21.96 -14.01
C GLY A 360 -28.47 -22.58 -13.84
N SER A 361 -29.51 -21.79 -13.58
CA SER A 361 -30.89 -22.28 -13.51
C SER A 361 -31.53 -22.59 -14.87
N GLY A 362 -30.80 -22.46 -15.98
CA GLY A 362 -31.31 -22.72 -17.33
C GLY A 362 -32.17 -21.60 -17.90
N LEU A 363 -31.99 -20.36 -17.41
CA LEU A 363 -32.76 -19.18 -17.84
C LEU A 363 -32.65 -18.93 -19.35
N LEU A 364 -31.48 -19.17 -19.95
CA LEU A 364 -31.29 -19.05 -21.40
C LEU A 364 -31.51 -20.38 -22.13
N MET A 365 -31.03 -21.49 -21.55
CA MET A 365 -31.20 -22.82 -22.13
C MET A 365 -32.66 -23.11 -22.48
N TYR A 366 -33.60 -23.03 -21.53
CA TYR A 366 -34.97 -23.50 -21.76
C TYR A 366 -35.72 -22.77 -22.88
N PRO A 367 -35.65 -21.43 -23.00
CA PRO A 367 -36.23 -20.72 -24.14
C PRO A 367 -35.57 -21.04 -25.49
N LEU A 368 -34.29 -21.44 -25.50
CA LEU A 368 -33.54 -21.70 -26.74
C LEU A 368 -33.65 -23.15 -27.23
N LEU A 369 -33.98 -24.12 -26.36
CA LEU A 369 -33.99 -25.55 -26.70
C LEU A 369 -34.83 -25.92 -27.94
N SER A 370 -35.90 -25.17 -28.23
CA SER A 370 -36.75 -25.41 -29.41
C SER A 370 -36.27 -24.73 -30.69
N GLU A 371 -35.25 -23.88 -30.60
CA GLU A 371 -34.76 -23.06 -31.71
C GLU A 371 -33.36 -23.47 -32.18
N VAL A 372 -32.68 -24.32 -31.41
CA VAL A 372 -31.35 -24.84 -31.74
C VAL A 372 -31.39 -26.25 -32.31
N GLU A 373 -30.40 -26.63 -33.12
CA GLU A 373 -30.25 -28.02 -33.60
C GLU A 373 -29.63 -28.93 -32.53
N LYS A 374 -28.68 -28.39 -31.76
CA LYS A 374 -28.04 -29.05 -30.61
C LYS A 374 -27.71 -28.01 -29.54
N TYR A 375 -27.99 -28.34 -28.28
CA TYR A 375 -27.63 -27.53 -27.11
C TYR A 375 -26.62 -28.28 -26.24
N VAL A 376 -25.47 -27.68 -26.00
CA VAL A 376 -24.47 -28.18 -25.06
C VAL A 376 -24.37 -27.18 -23.91
N GLY A 377 -24.43 -27.67 -22.68
CA GLY A 377 -24.35 -26.84 -21.50
C GLY A 377 -23.30 -27.36 -20.53
N LEU A 378 -22.57 -26.46 -19.89
CA LEU A 378 -21.67 -26.79 -18.79
C LEU A 378 -21.90 -25.89 -17.59
N ASP A 379 -21.67 -26.45 -16.40
CA ASP A 379 -21.75 -25.73 -15.14
C ASP A 379 -20.71 -26.27 -14.17
N ILE A 380 -20.26 -25.39 -13.27
CA ILE A 380 -19.36 -25.75 -12.18
C ILE A 380 -20.08 -26.53 -11.07
N SER A 381 -21.41 -26.40 -10.96
CA SER A 381 -22.19 -27.12 -9.95
C SER A 381 -22.73 -28.45 -10.49
N GLN A 382 -22.27 -29.55 -9.88
CA GLN A 382 -22.79 -30.88 -10.17
C GLN A 382 -24.30 -31.00 -9.86
N THR A 383 -24.75 -30.30 -8.82
CA THR A 383 -26.16 -30.26 -8.38
C THR A 383 -27.06 -29.65 -9.46
N VAL A 384 -26.63 -28.54 -10.05
CA VAL A 384 -27.31 -27.87 -11.16
C VAL A 384 -27.44 -28.82 -12.37
N ILE A 385 -26.34 -29.45 -12.78
CA ILE A 385 -26.33 -30.37 -13.92
C ILE A 385 -27.29 -31.54 -13.71
N ASN A 386 -27.23 -32.20 -12.55
CA ASN A 386 -28.10 -33.34 -12.22
C ASN A 386 -29.58 -32.96 -12.25
N ARG A 387 -29.91 -31.75 -11.76
CA ARG A 387 -31.28 -31.22 -11.79
C ARG A 387 -31.79 -31.07 -13.22
N HIS A 388 -31.00 -30.48 -14.12
CA HIS A 388 -31.40 -30.29 -15.52
C HIS A 388 -31.52 -31.62 -16.28
N ILE A 389 -30.58 -32.55 -16.09
CA ILE A 389 -30.66 -33.91 -16.67
C ILE A 389 -31.96 -34.60 -16.25
N LYS A 390 -32.32 -34.54 -14.95
CA LYS A 390 -33.56 -35.12 -14.44
C LYS A 390 -34.80 -34.51 -15.08
N PHE A 391 -34.83 -33.19 -15.27
CA PHE A 391 -35.97 -32.48 -15.87
C PHE A 391 -36.10 -32.69 -17.38
N LEU A 392 -34.99 -32.94 -18.09
CA LEU A 392 -34.95 -33.13 -19.53
C LEU A 392 -35.16 -34.60 -19.96
N LYS A 393 -35.05 -35.57 -19.05
CA LYS A 393 -35.06 -37.02 -19.34
C LYS A 393 -36.19 -37.49 -20.27
N ASP A 394 -37.39 -36.93 -20.12
CA ASP A 394 -38.58 -37.33 -20.90
C ASP A 394 -38.94 -36.31 -22.00
N LYS A 395 -38.02 -35.39 -22.33
CA LYS A 395 -38.22 -34.34 -23.34
C LYS A 395 -37.38 -34.61 -24.56
N ASN A 396 -37.98 -34.40 -25.75
CA ASN A 396 -37.33 -34.69 -27.02
C ASN A 396 -36.48 -33.50 -27.52
N TYR A 397 -35.53 -33.05 -26.71
CA TYR A 397 -34.56 -32.01 -27.08
C TYR A 397 -33.17 -32.62 -27.26
N ASN A 398 -32.43 -32.15 -28.26
CA ASN A 398 -31.04 -32.57 -28.49
C ASN A 398 -30.10 -31.79 -27.55
N THR A 399 -30.02 -32.22 -26.30
CA THR A 399 -29.28 -31.51 -25.24
C THR A 399 -28.22 -32.42 -24.61
N THR A 400 -27.02 -31.88 -24.38
CA THR A 400 -25.95 -32.55 -23.63
C THR A 400 -25.43 -31.63 -22.54
N LEU A 401 -25.32 -32.13 -21.30
CA LEU A 401 -24.92 -31.34 -20.13
C LEU A 401 -23.70 -31.95 -19.46
N TYR A 402 -22.72 -31.10 -19.12
CA TYR A 402 -21.45 -31.49 -18.51
C TYR A 402 -21.21 -30.74 -17.20
N HIS A 403 -20.70 -31.45 -16.20
CA HIS A 403 -20.16 -30.83 -15.00
C HIS A 403 -18.68 -30.53 -15.26
N LEU A 404 -18.39 -29.28 -15.65
CA LEU A 404 -17.07 -28.81 -16.05
C LEU A 404 -16.95 -27.32 -15.70
N LYS A 405 -15.74 -26.92 -15.31
CA LYS A 405 -15.39 -25.50 -15.15
C LYS A 405 -15.22 -24.83 -16.52
N ALA A 406 -15.34 -23.51 -16.55
CA ALA A 406 -15.25 -22.75 -17.79
C ALA A 406 -13.87 -22.85 -18.47
N ASP A 407 -12.79 -23.05 -17.70
CA ASP A 407 -11.45 -23.29 -18.22
C ASP A 407 -11.23 -24.72 -18.72
N GLN A 408 -12.14 -25.65 -18.44
CA GLN A 408 -12.07 -27.06 -18.83
C GLN A 408 -12.85 -27.38 -20.12
N ILE A 409 -13.19 -26.37 -20.92
CA ILE A 409 -13.94 -26.55 -22.17
C ILE A 409 -13.20 -27.37 -23.23
N ASP A 410 -11.89 -27.53 -23.09
CA ASP A 410 -11.05 -28.44 -23.88
C ASP A 410 -11.29 -29.92 -23.58
N GLN A 411 -12.00 -30.25 -22.49
CA GLN A 411 -12.42 -31.62 -22.18
C GLN A 411 -13.71 -32.05 -22.89
N LEU A 412 -14.36 -31.14 -23.62
CA LEU A 412 -15.51 -31.47 -24.47
C LEU A 412 -15.09 -32.44 -25.58
N PRO A 413 -15.97 -33.35 -26.03
CA PRO A 413 -15.63 -34.34 -27.06
C PRO A 413 -15.07 -33.68 -28.33
N GLU A 414 -13.94 -34.19 -28.84
CA GLU A 414 -13.33 -33.70 -30.07
C GLU A 414 -14.28 -33.81 -31.28
N GLY A 415 -14.35 -32.75 -32.10
CA GLY A 415 -15.03 -32.75 -33.39
C GLY A 415 -16.34 -31.96 -33.47
N ASP A 416 -16.92 -31.55 -32.34
CA ASP A 416 -18.06 -30.61 -32.34
C ASP A 416 -17.54 -29.17 -32.50
N LEU A 417 -17.92 -28.50 -33.58
CA LEU A 417 -17.74 -27.06 -33.74
C LEU A 417 -19.03 -26.32 -33.38
N TYR A 418 -18.92 -25.28 -32.55
CA TYR A 418 -20.07 -24.53 -32.07
C TYR A 418 -20.36 -23.32 -32.97
N SER A 419 -21.61 -23.15 -33.37
CA SER A 419 -22.04 -21.97 -34.13
C SER A 419 -22.21 -20.74 -33.24
N THR A 420 -22.61 -20.94 -31.98
CA THR A 420 -22.67 -19.88 -30.97
C THR A 420 -22.19 -20.41 -29.63
N ILE A 421 -21.33 -19.65 -28.94
CA ILE A 421 -20.92 -19.90 -27.55
C ILE A 421 -21.48 -18.77 -26.69
N ILE A 422 -22.14 -19.09 -25.58
CA ILE A 422 -22.82 -18.16 -24.67
C ILE A 422 -22.11 -18.23 -23.32
N ILE A 423 -21.68 -17.07 -22.82
CA ILE A 423 -21.16 -16.88 -21.47
C ILE A 423 -21.93 -15.70 -20.87
N ASN A 424 -23.04 -15.96 -20.17
CA ASN A 424 -23.94 -14.91 -19.69
C ASN A 424 -23.97 -14.86 -18.16
N SER A 425 -23.65 -13.70 -17.57
CA SER A 425 -23.60 -13.51 -16.11
C SER A 425 -22.64 -14.49 -15.40
N VAL A 426 -21.52 -14.83 -16.07
CA VAL A 426 -20.50 -15.76 -15.53
C VAL A 426 -19.14 -15.08 -15.37
N CYS A 427 -18.80 -14.15 -16.28
CA CYS A 427 -17.47 -13.54 -16.31
C CYS A 427 -17.10 -12.80 -15.03
N GLN A 428 -18.09 -12.25 -14.32
CA GLN A 428 -17.88 -11.54 -13.05
C GLN A 428 -17.28 -12.43 -11.95
N TYR A 429 -17.36 -13.75 -12.08
CA TYR A 429 -16.81 -14.72 -11.11
C TYR A 429 -15.42 -15.23 -11.49
N PHE A 430 -14.88 -14.77 -12.63
CA PHE A 430 -13.53 -15.14 -13.04
C PHE A 430 -12.50 -14.44 -12.14
N PRO A 431 -11.43 -15.14 -11.71
CA PRO A 431 -10.48 -14.59 -10.75
C PRO A 431 -9.60 -13.49 -11.36
N SER A 432 -9.42 -13.47 -12.68
CA SER A 432 -8.54 -12.52 -13.36
C SER A 432 -8.95 -12.31 -14.82
N ILE A 433 -8.46 -11.20 -15.41
CA ILE A 433 -8.59 -10.97 -16.85
C ILE A 433 -7.83 -12.02 -17.67
N LYS A 434 -6.77 -12.60 -17.11
CA LYS A 434 -6.00 -13.66 -17.78
C LYS A 434 -6.83 -14.93 -17.89
N TYR A 435 -7.50 -15.33 -16.83
CA TYR A 435 -8.43 -16.45 -16.86
C TYR A 435 -9.55 -16.22 -17.89
N PHE A 436 -10.09 -15.00 -17.96
CA PHE A 436 -11.03 -14.61 -19.02
C PHE A 436 -10.41 -14.78 -20.43
N ASP A 437 -9.19 -14.31 -20.64
CA ASP A 437 -8.48 -14.38 -21.92
C ASP A 437 -8.21 -15.83 -22.36
N ASP A 438 -7.84 -16.70 -21.42
CA ASP A 438 -7.61 -18.12 -21.67
C ASP A 438 -8.92 -18.83 -22.09
N ILE A 439 -10.04 -18.51 -21.44
CA ILE A 439 -11.37 -19.01 -21.84
C ILE A 439 -11.78 -18.48 -23.20
N LEU A 440 -11.55 -17.20 -23.48
CA LEU A 440 -11.84 -16.60 -24.78
C LEU A 440 -11.06 -17.33 -25.88
N GLU A 441 -9.76 -17.56 -25.69
CA GLU A 441 -8.93 -18.27 -26.67
C GLU A 441 -9.40 -19.71 -26.89
N LYS A 442 -9.65 -20.47 -25.81
CA LYS A 442 -10.20 -21.83 -25.90
C LYS A 442 -11.57 -21.84 -26.61
N SER A 443 -12.43 -20.86 -26.34
CA SER A 443 -13.74 -20.71 -26.98
C SER A 443 -13.62 -20.45 -28.49
N ILE A 444 -12.66 -19.62 -28.90
CA ILE A 444 -12.41 -19.33 -30.33
C ILE A 444 -12.01 -20.61 -31.08
N ASN A 445 -11.20 -21.48 -30.44
CA ASN A 445 -10.70 -22.72 -31.04
C ASN A 445 -11.79 -23.75 -31.33
N ILE A 446 -12.84 -23.81 -30.51
CA ILE A 446 -13.97 -24.76 -30.67
C ILE A 446 -15.15 -24.15 -31.43
N LEU A 447 -15.07 -22.87 -31.80
CA LEU A 447 -16.09 -22.19 -32.58
C LEU A 447 -16.04 -22.66 -34.06
N SER A 448 -17.15 -22.63 -34.78
CA SER A 448 -17.17 -22.81 -36.25
C SER A 448 -16.54 -21.61 -36.99
N GLU A 449 -16.25 -21.74 -38.29
CA GLU A 449 -15.60 -20.68 -39.11
C GLU A 449 -16.37 -19.35 -39.14
N LYS A 450 -17.70 -19.40 -39.05
CA LYS A 450 -18.60 -18.23 -39.03
C LYS A 450 -19.41 -18.13 -37.74
N GLY A 451 -18.86 -18.66 -36.65
CA GLY A 451 -19.54 -18.65 -35.36
C GLY A 451 -19.45 -17.31 -34.64
N SER A 452 -20.18 -17.20 -33.54
CA SER A 452 -20.13 -16.03 -32.65
C SER A 452 -20.00 -16.43 -31.18
N ILE A 453 -19.36 -15.58 -30.39
CA ILE A 453 -19.30 -15.71 -28.94
C ILE A 453 -20.11 -14.55 -28.35
N PHE A 454 -21.08 -14.88 -27.51
CA PHE A 454 -21.90 -13.94 -26.76
C PHE A 454 -21.43 -13.89 -25.31
N PHE A 455 -20.99 -12.72 -24.88
CA PHE A 455 -20.70 -12.40 -23.49
C PHE A 455 -21.82 -11.51 -22.97
N GLY A 456 -22.68 -12.07 -22.12
CA GLY A 456 -23.82 -11.37 -21.58
C GLY A 456 -23.59 -10.89 -20.16
N ASP A 457 -24.24 -9.78 -19.82
CA ASP A 457 -24.30 -9.25 -18.46
C ASP A 457 -22.94 -8.85 -17.86
N ILE A 458 -22.06 -8.34 -18.71
CA ILE A 458 -20.71 -7.91 -18.30
C ILE A 458 -20.81 -6.62 -17.49
N ARG A 459 -20.22 -6.64 -16.29
CA ARG A 459 -20.13 -5.45 -15.44
C ARG A 459 -19.15 -4.42 -15.99
N ASN A 460 -19.62 -3.18 -16.12
CA ASN A 460 -18.85 -2.10 -16.71
C ASN A 460 -17.87 -1.48 -15.71
N TYR A 461 -16.58 -1.72 -15.93
CA TYR A 461 -15.50 -1.15 -15.14
C TYR A 461 -15.54 0.39 -15.07
N ASP A 462 -15.84 1.04 -16.19
CA ASP A 462 -15.79 2.50 -16.30
C ASP A 462 -16.89 3.18 -15.48
N LEU A 463 -17.98 2.46 -15.19
CA LEU A 463 -19.14 2.98 -14.45
C LEU A 463 -19.20 2.49 -13.00
N GLN A 464 -18.23 1.70 -12.54
CA GLN A 464 -18.26 1.13 -11.19
C GLN A 464 -18.32 2.20 -10.09
N LYS A 465 -17.56 3.28 -10.26
CA LYS A 465 -17.52 4.38 -9.29
C LYS A 465 -18.85 5.12 -9.24
N GLU A 466 -19.59 5.20 -10.35
CA GLU A 466 -20.94 5.79 -10.38
C GLU A 466 -21.98 4.89 -9.71
N LEU A 467 -21.90 3.56 -9.89
CA LEU A 467 -22.76 2.61 -9.16
C LEU A 467 -22.59 2.73 -7.64
N ILE A 468 -21.35 2.87 -7.15
CA ILE A 468 -21.08 3.05 -5.71
C ILE A 468 -21.67 4.38 -5.21
N LYS A 469 -21.54 5.46 -5.98
CA LYS A 469 -22.15 6.76 -5.63
C LYS A 469 -23.66 6.67 -5.56
N GLU A 470 -24.32 6.04 -6.54
CA GLU A 470 -25.78 5.89 -6.54
C GLU A 470 -26.27 5.12 -5.31
N LYS A 471 -25.53 4.08 -4.87
CA LYS A 471 -25.81 3.39 -3.62
C LYS A 471 -25.70 4.32 -2.41
N PHE A 472 -24.62 5.08 -2.31
CA PHE A 472 -24.43 6.00 -1.19
C PHE A 472 -25.45 7.12 -1.15
N ASP A 473 -25.83 7.66 -2.32
CA ASP A 473 -26.91 8.63 -2.44
C ASP A 473 -28.25 8.01 -2.01
N TYR A 474 -28.52 6.74 -2.35
CA TYR A 474 -29.72 6.02 -1.90
C TYR A 474 -29.75 5.80 -0.38
N GLU A 475 -28.60 5.49 0.22
CA GLU A 475 -28.45 5.26 1.66
C GLU A 475 -28.28 6.55 2.48
N ASP A 476 -28.28 7.72 1.83
CA ASP A 476 -28.04 9.05 2.43
C ASP A 476 -26.70 9.12 3.21
N ILE A 477 -25.67 8.47 2.67
CA ILE A 477 -24.32 8.45 3.22
C ILE A 477 -23.51 9.61 2.65
N ASN A 478 -22.89 10.42 3.51
CA ASN A 478 -21.89 11.40 3.06
C ASN A 478 -20.58 10.71 2.71
N TYR A 479 -20.03 10.96 1.53
CA TYR A 479 -18.79 10.36 1.06
C TYR A 479 -17.84 11.36 0.42
N THR A 480 -16.56 10.98 0.41
CA THR A 480 -15.53 11.63 -0.38
C THR A 480 -15.17 10.78 -1.61
N ASN A 481 -14.47 11.36 -2.59
CA ASN A 481 -13.94 10.58 -3.70
C ASN A 481 -13.02 9.44 -3.22
N GLN A 482 -12.26 9.65 -2.13
CA GLN A 482 -11.36 8.62 -1.59
C GLN A 482 -12.12 7.41 -1.07
N ASP A 483 -13.30 7.61 -0.46
CA ASP A 483 -14.15 6.52 0.02
C ASP A 483 -14.63 5.65 -1.15
N ILE A 484 -15.07 6.29 -2.24
CA ILE A 484 -15.46 5.61 -3.48
C ILE A 484 -14.30 4.78 -4.05
N PHE A 485 -13.08 5.34 -4.10
CA PHE A 485 -11.89 4.61 -4.58
C PHE A 485 -11.56 3.40 -3.69
N ARG A 486 -11.61 3.56 -2.37
CA ARG A 486 -11.34 2.46 -1.42
C ARG A 486 -12.33 1.32 -1.57
N ILE A 487 -13.61 1.63 -1.79
CA ILE A 487 -14.65 0.60 -1.99
C ILE A 487 -14.50 -0.07 -3.35
N ALA A 488 -14.21 0.69 -4.41
CA ALA A 488 -13.97 0.14 -5.74
C ALA A 488 -12.79 -0.86 -5.75
N LEU A 489 -11.75 -0.64 -4.95
CA LEU A 489 -10.62 -1.56 -4.82
C LEU A 489 -10.96 -2.87 -4.08
N LYS A 490 -12.06 -2.90 -3.32
CA LYS A 490 -12.54 -4.09 -2.59
C LYS A 490 -13.56 -4.92 -3.39
N GLU A 491 -13.72 -4.62 -4.68
CA GLU A 491 -14.62 -5.35 -5.56
C GLU A 491 -14.08 -6.76 -5.83
N ASN A 492 -14.86 -7.78 -5.46
CA ASN A 492 -14.49 -9.19 -5.59
C ASN A 492 -14.80 -9.75 -6.98
N GLU A 493 -15.70 -9.11 -7.71
CA GLU A 493 -16.05 -9.53 -9.06
C GLU A 493 -15.11 -8.93 -10.12
N LEU A 494 -14.99 -9.60 -11.26
CA LEU A 494 -14.28 -9.09 -12.43
C LEU A 494 -15.17 -8.11 -13.21
N LEU A 495 -14.64 -6.92 -13.44
CA LEU A 495 -15.24 -5.84 -14.20
C LEU A 495 -14.37 -5.55 -15.43
N ILE A 496 -15.02 -5.38 -16.57
CA ILE A 496 -14.34 -5.19 -17.85
C ILE A 496 -14.96 -3.97 -18.54
N SER A 497 -14.12 -3.04 -19.00
CA SER A 497 -14.54 -1.89 -19.80
C SER A 497 -14.89 -2.32 -21.23
N PRO A 498 -15.90 -1.73 -21.87
CA PRO A 498 -16.19 -1.95 -23.29
C PRO A 498 -14.97 -1.75 -24.21
N ASN A 499 -14.03 -0.87 -23.84
CA ASN A 499 -12.79 -0.63 -24.58
C ASN A 499 -11.88 -1.87 -24.62
N TYR A 500 -11.96 -2.75 -23.63
CA TYR A 500 -11.25 -4.03 -23.66
C TYR A 500 -11.65 -4.83 -24.91
N PHE A 501 -12.95 -5.02 -25.11
CA PHE A 501 -13.51 -5.80 -26.21
C PHE A 501 -13.23 -5.13 -27.57
N ILE A 502 -13.36 -3.81 -27.67
CA ILE A 502 -13.03 -3.06 -28.91
C ILE A 502 -11.59 -3.33 -29.33
N ASN A 503 -10.67 -3.38 -28.36
CA ASN A 503 -9.24 -3.59 -28.60
C ASN A 503 -8.88 -5.03 -28.97
N LEU A 504 -9.80 -6.00 -28.86
CA LEU A 504 -9.56 -7.38 -29.34
C LEU A 504 -9.29 -7.43 -30.84
N LYS A 505 -9.73 -6.43 -31.62
CA LYS A 505 -9.43 -6.27 -33.05
C LYS A 505 -7.93 -6.09 -33.32
N ASN A 506 -7.15 -5.69 -32.31
CA ASN A 506 -5.70 -5.60 -32.39
C ASN A 506 -5.01 -6.96 -32.11
N LYS A 507 -5.73 -7.94 -31.54
CA LYS A 507 -5.22 -9.27 -31.16
C LYS A 507 -5.61 -10.33 -32.19
N TYR A 508 -6.85 -10.30 -32.70
CA TYR A 508 -7.39 -11.31 -33.62
C TYR A 508 -7.77 -10.71 -34.98
N LYS A 509 -7.47 -11.43 -36.07
CA LYS A 509 -7.92 -11.06 -37.41
C LYS A 509 -9.41 -11.42 -37.62
N ASN A 510 -10.06 -10.71 -38.54
CA ASN A 510 -11.40 -11.05 -39.04
C ASN A 510 -12.50 -11.12 -37.97
N ILE A 511 -12.34 -10.40 -36.85
CA ILE A 511 -13.37 -10.30 -35.82
C ILE A 511 -14.21 -9.03 -35.99
N GLU A 512 -15.50 -9.18 -35.75
CA GLU A 512 -16.43 -8.08 -35.53
C GLU A 512 -16.87 -8.10 -34.07
N VAL A 513 -16.74 -6.96 -33.39
CA VAL A 513 -17.13 -6.79 -31.99
C VAL A 513 -18.27 -5.81 -31.94
N ASN A 514 -19.43 -6.28 -31.49
CA ASN A 514 -20.65 -5.51 -31.31
C ASN A 514 -20.99 -5.45 -29.82
N ILE A 515 -21.09 -4.22 -29.29
CA ILE A 515 -21.41 -3.96 -27.88
C ILE A 515 -22.83 -3.42 -27.82
N PHE A 516 -23.64 -3.98 -26.94
CA PHE A 516 -25.03 -3.61 -26.75
C PHE A 516 -25.21 -3.07 -25.33
N GLU A 517 -25.62 -1.81 -25.22
CA GLU A 517 -26.19 -1.29 -23.99
C GLU A 517 -27.54 -1.97 -23.75
N ARG A 518 -27.90 -2.18 -22.48
CA ARG A 518 -29.19 -2.78 -22.14
C ARG A 518 -30.31 -1.78 -22.37
N VAL A 519 -31.25 -2.15 -23.24
CA VAL A 519 -32.45 -1.37 -23.53
C VAL A 519 -33.67 -2.18 -23.09
N GLY A 520 -34.49 -1.61 -22.21
CA GLY A 520 -35.75 -2.19 -21.73
C GLY A 520 -36.64 -1.13 -21.09
N ASP A 521 -37.88 -1.49 -20.74
CA ASP A 521 -38.82 -0.59 -20.07
C ASP A 521 -38.57 -0.50 -18.55
N TYR A 522 -37.46 -1.07 -18.07
CA TYR A 522 -37.02 -1.06 -16.68
C TYR A 522 -35.69 -0.32 -16.54
N VAL A 523 -35.47 0.28 -15.37
CA VAL A 523 -34.24 1.03 -15.06
C VAL A 523 -33.74 0.59 -13.69
N ASN A 524 -32.78 -0.32 -13.68
CA ASN A 524 -32.11 -0.83 -12.48
C ASN A 524 -30.60 -0.97 -12.70
N GLU A 525 -29.87 -1.50 -11.73
CA GLU A 525 -28.41 -1.62 -11.83
C GLU A 525 -27.94 -2.54 -12.96
N LEU A 526 -28.72 -3.56 -13.31
CA LEU A 526 -28.40 -4.46 -14.42
C LEU A 526 -28.46 -3.66 -15.72
N SER A 527 -29.51 -2.87 -15.95
CA SER A 527 -29.67 -2.09 -17.19
C SER A 527 -28.70 -0.90 -17.30
N LYS A 528 -28.32 -0.27 -16.17
CA LYS A 528 -27.46 0.93 -16.17
C LYS A 528 -25.96 0.61 -16.23
N TYR A 529 -25.52 -0.45 -15.56
CA TYR A 529 -24.10 -0.69 -15.26
C TYR A 529 -23.55 -1.97 -15.87
N ARG A 530 -24.35 -2.67 -16.68
CA ARG A 530 -23.93 -3.87 -17.42
C ARG A 530 -24.21 -3.72 -18.91
N TYR A 531 -23.51 -4.50 -19.70
CA TYR A 531 -23.64 -4.51 -21.16
C TYR A 531 -23.41 -5.92 -21.70
N ASP A 532 -23.84 -6.13 -22.94
CA ASP A 532 -23.66 -7.39 -23.64
C ASP A 532 -22.69 -7.21 -24.83
N VAL A 533 -21.94 -8.24 -25.17
CA VAL A 533 -20.97 -8.24 -26.27
C VAL A 533 -21.17 -9.45 -27.16
N VAL A 534 -21.18 -9.22 -28.48
CA VAL A 534 -21.08 -10.26 -29.50
C VAL A 534 -19.76 -10.12 -30.23
N ILE A 535 -19.00 -11.21 -30.26
CA ILE A 535 -17.78 -11.34 -31.07
C ILE A 535 -18.09 -12.32 -32.21
N SER A 536 -18.16 -11.83 -33.45
CA SER A 536 -18.40 -12.65 -34.64
C SER A 536 -17.11 -12.83 -35.43
N PHE A 537 -16.91 -14.03 -35.98
CA PHE A 537 -15.75 -14.36 -36.81
C PHE A 537 -16.17 -14.49 -38.28
N ASN A 538 -15.42 -13.86 -39.18
CA ASN A 538 -15.71 -13.82 -40.62
C ASN A 538 -14.54 -14.38 -41.45
N GLY A 539 -14.05 -15.59 -41.14
CA GLY A 539 -12.95 -16.24 -41.88
C GLY A 539 -11.92 -16.93 -40.99
N GLU A 540 -10.66 -17.02 -41.45
CA GLU A 540 -9.54 -17.57 -40.67
C GLU A 540 -9.34 -16.81 -39.35
N LYS A 541 -9.09 -17.57 -38.28
CA LYS A 541 -9.06 -17.11 -36.88
C LYS A 541 -7.65 -16.86 -36.36
N ASP A 542 -6.75 -16.44 -37.24
CA ASP A 542 -5.35 -16.25 -36.88
C ASP A 542 -5.19 -15.06 -35.92
N MET A 543 -4.35 -15.24 -34.90
CA MET A 543 -3.81 -14.09 -34.16
C MET A 543 -2.97 -13.22 -35.10
N ILE A 544 -2.97 -11.92 -34.84
CA ILE A 544 -2.07 -11.00 -35.54
C ILE A 544 -0.66 -11.24 -34.99
N ASN A 545 0.27 -11.70 -35.85
CA ASN A 545 1.69 -11.76 -35.51
C ASN A 545 2.22 -10.34 -35.34
N ILE A 546 2.43 -9.90 -34.10
CA ILE A 546 2.96 -8.58 -33.81
C ILE A 546 4.28 -8.76 -33.06
N THR A 547 5.39 -8.59 -33.77
CA THR A 547 6.75 -8.64 -33.20
C THR A 547 7.16 -7.37 -32.45
N ASP A 548 6.35 -6.32 -32.43
CA ASP A 548 6.59 -5.13 -31.62
C ASP A 548 5.30 -4.32 -31.51
N LEU A 549 4.58 -4.45 -30.39
CA LEU A 549 3.65 -3.42 -29.95
C LEU A 549 4.13 -2.92 -28.60
N SER A 550 4.81 -1.77 -28.64
CA SER A 550 4.80 -0.86 -27.52
C SER A 550 3.35 -0.39 -27.30
N ILE A 551 2.55 -1.17 -26.57
CA ILE A 551 1.26 -0.71 -26.02
C ILE A 551 1.60 0.28 -24.91
N LYS A 552 2.06 1.48 -25.29
CA LYS A 552 2.09 2.65 -24.43
C LYS A 552 0.69 3.24 -24.47
N ASN A 553 0.07 3.31 -23.29
CA ASN A 553 -1.29 3.79 -22.97
C ASN A 553 -2.39 2.71 -22.93
N SER A 554 -2.17 1.60 -22.20
CA SER A 554 -3.32 0.86 -21.69
C SER A 554 -4.02 1.70 -20.62
N VAL A 555 -5.08 2.41 -21.00
CA VAL A 555 -6.13 2.71 -20.04
C VAL A 555 -6.50 1.36 -19.42
N ASN A 556 -6.48 1.34 -18.09
CA ASN A 556 -6.66 0.17 -17.25
C ASN A 556 -8.10 -0.34 -17.41
N ASN A 557 -8.43 -1.03 -18.51
CA ASN A 557 -9.79 -1.36 -18.95
C ASN A 557 -10.48 -2.49 -18.15
N TYR A 558 -10.04 -2.79 -16.93
CA TYR A 558 -10.57 -3.85 -16.06
C TYR A 558 -10.02 -3.70 -14.63
N ASN A 559 -10.68 -4.26 -13.61
CA ASN A 559 -10.15 -4.28 -12.24
C ASN A 559 -9.26 -5.52 -11.98
N ILE A 560 -8.52 -5.50 -10.87
CA ILE A 560 -8.02 -6.73 -10.24
C ILE A 560 -9.02 -7.08 -9.12
N PRO A 561 -9.76 -8.20 -9.22
CA PRO A 561 -10.64 -8.67 -8.15
C PRO A 561 -9.91 -8.69 -6.81
N TYR A 562 -10.55 -8.21 -5.75
CA TYR A 562 -9.93 -8.01 -4.44
C TYR A 562 -9.36 -9.31 -3.86
N LEU A 563 -10.04 -10.44 -4.05
CA LEU A 563 -9.56 -11.76 -3.63
C LEU A 563 -8.26 -12.19 -4.34
N ASN A 564 -7.97 -11.59 -5.50
CA ASN A 564 -6.77 -11.86 -6.28
C ASN A 564 -5.67 -10.80 -6.08
N GLN A 565 -5.88 -9.81 -5.20
CA GLN A 565 -4.86 -8.83 -4.85
C GLN A 565 -3.84 -9.44 -3.88
N LEU A 566 -2.63 -8.85 -3.82
CA LEU A 566 -1.62 -9.26 -2.87
C LEU A 566 -2.12 -9.07 -1.43
N ASN A 567 -1.97 -10.11 -0.62
CA ASN A 567 -2.25 -10.05 0.80
C ASN A 567 -1.28 -9.07 1.48
N LYS A 568 -1.82 -8.09 2.23
CA LYS A 568 -1.06 -7.06 2.92
C LYS A 568 -0.09 -7.62 3.97
N ASP A 569 -0.48 -8.66 4.70
CA ASP A 569 0.37 -9.30 5.71
C ASP A 569 1.56 -9.97 5.04
N SER A 570 1.35 -10.61 3.88
CA SER A 570 2.45 -11.18 3.09
C SER A 570 3.44 -10.11 2.61
N ILE A 571 2.98 -8.90 2.27
CA ILE A 571 3.84 -7.77 1.94
C ILE A 571 4.67 -7.37 3.17
N LEU A 572 4.03 -7.20 4.33
CA LEU A 572 4.71 -6.82 5.58
C LEU A 572 5.73 -7.87 6.03
N ASP A 573 5.41 -9.15 5.91
CA ASP A 573 6.31 -10.26 6.24
C ASP A 573 7.58 -10.22 5.37
N LYS A 574 7.42 -10.02 4.06
CA LYS A 574 8.57 -9.89 3.13
C LYS A 574 9.43 -8.68 3.47
N LEU A 575 8.83 -7.54 3.83
CA LEU A 575 9.59 -6.37 4.26
C LEU A 575 10.34 -6.63 5.57
N THR A 576 9.72 -7.30 6.53
CA THR A 576 10.31 -7.61 7.85
C THR A 576 11.51 -8.55 7.75
N GLN A 577 11.61 -9.35 6.69
CA GLN A 577 12.77 -10.22 6.45
C GLN A 577 14.02 -9.46 6.00
N VAL A 578 13.86 -8.27 5.38
CA VAL A 578 14.97 -7.53 4.74
C VAL A 578 15.19 -6.15 5.34
N LEU A 579 14.20 -5.59 6.03
CA LEU A 579 14.25 -4.28 6.68
C LEU A 579 14.14 -4.42 8.20
N PRO A 580 14.77 -3.53 8.97
CA PRO A 580 14.57 -3.46 10.40
C PRO A 580 13.15 -2.97 10.76
N GLU A 581 12.66 -3.34 11.95
CA GLU A 581 11.30 -3.06 12.43
C GLU A 581 10.87 -1.59 12.30
N TYR A 582 11.78 -0.64 12.54
CA TYR A 582 11.48 0.81 12.46
C TYR A 582 11.29 1.33 11.02
N MET A 583 11.66 0.56 10.00
CA MET A 583 11.44 0.87 8.58
C MET A 583 10.17 0.22 8.01
N ILE A 584 9.50 -0.63 8.78
CA ILE A 584 8.28 -1.30 8.34
C ILE A 584 7.12 -0.30 8.32
N PRO A 585 6.42 -0.12 7.17
CA PRO A 585 5.28 0.77 7.07
C PRO A 585 4.16 0.38 8.05
N ALA A 586 3.59 1.38 8.72
CA ALA A 586 2.44 1.18 9.61
C ALA A 586 1.10 1.09 8.87
N ALA A 587 1.08 1.42 7.57
CA ALA A 587 -0.10 1.27 6.73
C ALA A 587 0.32 0.97 5.28
N LEU A 588 -0.44 0.07 4.65
CA LEU A 588 -0.32 -0.29 3.24
C LEU A 588 -1.57 0.13 2.47
N VAL A 589 -1.39 0.95 1.44
CA VAL A 589 -2.48 1.49 0.62
C VAL A 589 -2.33 1.02 -0.83
N SER A 590 -3.22 0.12 -1.25
CA SER A 590 -3.34 -0.29 -2.66
C SER A 590 -3.92 0.85 -3.49
N MET A 591 -3.39 1.04 -4.69
CA MET A 591 -3.77 2.09 -5.63
C MET A 591 -4.03 1.48 -7.01
N GLU A 592 -5.07 1.97 -7.70
CA GLU A 592 -5.32 1.60 -9.11
C GLU A 592 -4.23 2.18 -10.03
N SER A 593 -3.77 3.39 -9.71
CA SER A 593 -2.68 4.10 -10.37
C SER A 593 -2.20 5.25 -9.48
N PHE A 594 -1.00 5.75 -9.73
CA PHE A 594 -0.50 6.93 -9.04
C PHE A 594 -0.99 8.23 -9.67
N PRO A 595 -1.44 9.21 -8.85
CA PRO A 595 -1.78 10.54 -9.36
C PRO A 595 -0.53 11.24 -9.87
N LEU A 596 -0.63 11.87 -11.04
CA LEU A 596 0.47 12.59 -11.67
C LEU A 596 0.15 14.08 -11.79
N THR A 597 1.17 14.92 -11.59
CA THR A 597 1.16 16.34 -11.92
C THR A 597 1.10 16.56 -13.43
N ILE A 598 0.81 17.79 -13.87
CA ILE A 598 0.80 18.19 -15.29
C ILE A 598 2.13 17.85 -16.00
N ASN A 599 3.24 17.84 -15.26
CA ASN A 599 4.57 17.52 -15.78
C ASN A 599 4.90 16.02 -15.77
N GLY A 600 3.94 15.15 -15.41
CA GLY A 600 4.12 13.69 -15.37
C GLY A 600 4.87 13.16 -14.15
N LYS A 601 5.15 13.99 -13.13
CA LYS A 601 5.72 13.53 -11.83
C LYS A 601 4.62 13.11 -10.87
N LEU A 602 4.91 12.17 -9.96
CA LEU A 602 4.00 11.77 -8.87
C LEU A 602 3.50 12.98 -8.06
N ASP A 603 2.19 13.11 -7.91
CA ASP A 603 1.57 14.09 -7.03
C ASP A 603 1.35 13.49 -5.63
N LYS A 604 2.37 13.60 -4.78
CA LYS A 604 2.34 13.10 -3.40
C LYS A 604 1.20 13.73 -2.56
N ARG A 605 0.70 14.92 -2.92
CA ARG A 605 -0.36 15.61 -2.16
C ARG A 605 -1.75 15.07 -2.48
N SER A 606 -1.92 14.48 -3.66
CA SER A 606 -3.16 13.83 -4.07
C SER A 606 -3.28 12.38 -3.63
N LEU A 607 -2.26 11.83 -2.97
CA LEU A 607 -2.32 10.49 -2.42
C LEU A 607 -3.34 10.45 -1.27
N PRO A 608 -4.21 9.42 -1.22
CA PRO A 608 -5.25 9.33 -0.21
C PRO A 608 -4.67 9.22 1.19
N ASP A 609 -5.45 9.60 2.19
CA ASP A 609 -5.01 9.38 3.56
C ASP A 609 -5.03 7.88 3.89
N PRO A 610 -4.03 7.38 4.62
CA PRO A 610 -3.99 5.98 5.02
C PRO A 610 -5.10 5.69 6.01
N ASP A 611 -5.63 4.48 5.92
CA ASP A 611 -6.45 3.94 6.99
C ASP A 611 -5.56 3.21 7.98
N PHE A 612 -5.23 3.91 9.07
CA PHE A 612 -4.42 3.39 10.16
C PHE A 612 -5.18 2.41 11.08
N SER A 613 -6.48 2.20 10.86
CA SER A 613 -7.28 1.20 11.58
C SER A 613 -6.80 -0.23 11.29
N SER A 614 -6.20 -0.48 10.13
CA SER A 614 -5.54 -1.77 9.84
C SER A 614 -4.31 -2.05 10.70
N ALA A 615 -3.78 -1.05 11.41
CA ALA A 615 -2.70 -1.19 12.39
C ALA A 615 -3.18 -1.09 13.85
N THR A 616 -4.50 -0.98 14.07
CA THR A 616 -5.10 -1.48 15.31
C THR A 616 -5.54 -2.90 15.01
N GLU A 617 -5.00 -3.87 15.75
CA GLU A 617 -5.40 -5.28 15.70
C GLU A 617 -6.90 -5.39 15.40
N ASP A 618 -7.26 -5.94 14.23
CA ASP A 618 -8.64 -6.25 13.89
C ASP A 618 -9.18 -7.11 15.04
N TYR A 619 -10.03 -6.50 15.86
CA TYR A 619 -10.69 -7.20 16.95
C TYR A 619 -11.49 -8.35 16.34
N THR A 620 -10.95 -9.55 16.49
CA THR A 620 -11.64 -10.77 16.14
C THR A 620 -12.39 -11.22 17.38
N GLU A 621 -13.72 -11.24 17.31
CA GLU A 621 -14.52 -11.76 18.42
C GLU A 621 -14.11 -13.22 18.72
N PRO A 622 -13.98 -13.58 20.02
CA PRO A 622 -13.74 -14.95 20.41
C PRO A 622 -14.87 -15.85 19.89
N ARG A 623 -14.54 -16.87 19.10
CA ARG A 623 -15.48 -17.71 18.35
C ARG A 623 -15.82 -19.00 19.08
N THR A 624 -14.94 -19.43 19.99
CA THR A 624 -15.09 -20.66 20.77
C THR A 624 -15.26 -20.36 22.26
N ASP A 625 -15.91 -21.26 22.99
CA ASP A 625 -16.09 -21.14 24.44
C ASP A 625 -14.75 -20.97 25.19
N ALA A 626 -13.67 -21.56 24.66
CA ALA A 626 -12.32 -21.42 25.20
C ALA A 626 -11.76 -20.01 25.02
N GLU A 627 -11.95 -19.39 23.86
CA GLU A 627 -11.50 -18.03 23.58
C GLU A 627 -12.28 -17.02 24.43
N ILE A 628 -13.60 -17.21 24.60
CA ILE A 628 -14.44 -16.35 25.46
C ILE A 628 -13.94 -16.40 26.91
N LEU A 629 -13.62 -17.60 27.41
CA LEU A 629 -13.11 -17.79 28.76
C LEU A 629 -11.75 -17.09 28.97
N ILE A 630 -10.83 -17.23 28.01
CA ILE A 630 -9.50 -16.59 28.06
C ILE A 630 -9.63 -15.07 28.05
N CYS A 631 -10.47 -14.50 27.19
CA CYS A 631 -10.74 -13.06 27.18
C CYS A 631 -11.32 -12.57 28.51
N GLY A 632 -12.21 -13.36 29.13
CA GLY A 632 -12.78 -13.08 30.45
C GLY A 632 -11.72 -13.02 31.55
N ILE A 633 -10.77 -13.96 31.56
CA ILE A 633 -9.67 -13.99 32.53
C ILE A 633 -8.77 -12.75 32.39
N TRP A 634 -8.40 -12.38 31.16
CA TRP A 634 -7.53 -11.22 30.92
C TRP A 634 -8.19 -9.89 31.28
N LYS A 635 -9.52 -9.78 31.13
CA LYS A 635 -10.30 -8.60 31.56
C LYS A 635 -10.26 -8.37 33.08
N GLU A 636 -10.03 -9.41 33.87
CA GLU A 636 -9.91 -9.28 35.33
C GLU A 636 -8.49 -8.92 35.79
N VAL A 637 -7.48 -9.10 34.92
CA VAL A 637 -6.05 -8.95 35.24
C VAL A 637 -5.46 -7.63 34.70
N LEU A 638 -6.02 -7.09 33.61
CA LEU A 638 -5.68 -5.80 33.01
C LEU A 638 -6.65 -4.71 33.48
#